data_AF-A0A6J6RTA9-F1
#
_entry.id   AF-A0A6J6RTA9-F1
#
_cell.length_a   1.000
_cell.length_b   1.000
_cell.length_c   1.000
_cell.angle_alpha   90.00
_cell.angle_beta   90.00
_cell.angle_gamma   90.00
#
_symmetry.space_group_name_H-M   'P 1'
#
loop_
_entity.id
_entity.type
_entity.pdbx_description
1 polymer ?
#
loop_
_entity_poly.entity_id
_entity_poly.type
_entity_poly.pdbx_seq_one_letter_code
_entity_poly.pdbx_strand_id
1 'polypeptide(L)'
;MSTRDRGVLAPFRSLLGAQALGTVLGLLFWVLVARAVAAPEVGVAAAVITTQTLLGLLVSLGLGTHLVAELPAHPGARQRQLLRRSLLAVAVVGTGAGLLLVLAAGPLGLLGESLAAAVDEPLDATVMVLGVVGAGWALVVDEATLGLRRSSLQVWRNLCASGLRFPLVAALLLLGSADSTVLQLAWVAPLLLSVALLVLVVHRGTEPGEQVSATRPTFTEDVRRTARPALSHQGLNLAVAAATQVVPVVAAVALAPADNAAFTIAWRVATVAFLPPYLVAVALYAHGASLDAGTFRRTMGRTLPAALLLGLGLCVGAVALGRPGLLVFGEQYAEASYLLLCLLVPAGTWMVVKDHLVAWWRAQREFRLATRLAAASVLLEVSAAGLGATVGGARGLALGWLGGMALSALLGWRWWSRPLVGLPWSLSLRDRTPAGPNPPTPTTDLTSTTPSPRTTPMPTPTSTLDRQADRRTGRRPDRRDDHGALRPVAAGLLAVLGVAVLGTALVAGLGSLGTAPGDSLDDGSASTVAAEVARCDVERRRDLLVDLGVQVATGDPAQPLRSTREVRRLVARVADAGATVVSTDVGWPDVQPSRGTPPRWDGLDRLLDAAAARDLRVRVQLTGMPSWALDDPAASPEVARWQPPRSRAELRRWQGFVRSALQHLDGRADFVEVWNEPDNPTYWSSGVDPAAFARLLEATAPVVRRWAPESSLVTGGLAGNDLGYLEALYAALGPGERPFDLVGVHPFTGSRPPASEDPGARYETELGAVDLTFTGYRDLHGVMTANGDGDLGLYLGEFGYSTTAQDGYDAVPDEQRARYLSQALDLAACDRFVTAVGWYYLHPTRWDDPAWTLLDERLRPSLTYDALVEWTRGRV
;
A
#
# COMPACT_ATOMS: atom_id res chain seq x y z
N MET A 1 2.64 -0.14 54.35
CA MET A 1 2.24 -0.40 52.95
C MET A 1 3.18 -1.45 52.36
N SER A 2 2.73 -2.71 52.24
CA SER A 2 3.58 -3.83 51.80
C SER A 2 3.47 -4.05 50.29
N THR A 3 4.57 -4.45 49.68
CA THR A 3 4.86 -4.55 48.24
C THR A 3 4.11 -5.64 47.47
N ARG A 4 3.01 -6.19 48.01
CA ARG A 4 2.26 -7.32 47.42
C ARG A 4 1.05 -6.96 46.52
N ASP A 5 0.67 -5.68 46.42
CA ASP A 5 -0.62 -5.28 45.78
C ASP A 5 -0.52 -4.52 44.45
N ARG A 6 0.68 -4.46 43.83
CA ARG A 6 0.81 -3.90 42.49
C ARG A 6 0.50 -4.99 41.45
N GLY A 7 -0.78 -5.24 41.19
CA GLY A 7 -1.26 -6.18 40.16
C GLY A 7 -0.77 -5.85 38.74
N VAL A 8 -1.45 -6.35 37.71
CA VAL A 8 -1.09 -6.22 36.27
C VAL A 8 -0.75 -4.78 35.82
N LEU A 9 -1.25 -3.76 36.54
CA LEU A 9 -1.04 -2.34 36.26
C LEU A 9 0.43 -1.87 36.31
N ALA A 10 1.25 -2.41 37.22
CA ALA A 10 2.65 -2.01 37.33
C ALA A 10 3.52 -2.46 36.15
N PRO A 11 3.51 -3.75 35.75
CA PRO A 11 4.20 -4.17 34.52
C PRO A 11 3.63 -3.50 33.28
N PHE A 12 2.31 -3.26 33.22
CA PHE A 12 1.69 -2.53 32.12
C PHE A 12 2.26 -1.10 31.94
N ARG A 13 2.33 -0.30 33.02
CA ARG A 13 2.88 1.06 32.96
C ARG A 13 4.35 1.10 32.56
N SER A 14 5.13 0.14 33.04
CA SER A 14 6.55 0.01 32.70
C SER A 14 6.73 -0.30 31.20
N LEU A 15 5.98 -1.27 30.69
CA LEU A 15 6.02 -1.65 29.27
C LEU A 15 5.51 -0.53 28.37
N LEU A 16 4.45 0.16 28.78
CA LEU A 16 3.89 1.29 28.04
C LEU A 16 4.91 2.42 27.91
N GLY A 17 5.55 2.81 29.01
CA GLY A 17 6.60 3.84 28.98
C GLY A 17 7.79 3.47 28.10
N ALA A 18 8.21 2.20 28.14
CA ALA A 18 9.34 1.70 27.34
C ALA A 18 9.05 1.63 25.84
N GLN A 19 7.81 1.28 25.44
CA GLN A 19 7.45 1.11 24.03
C GLN A 19 6.84 2.36 23.38
N ALA A 20 6.19 3.24 24.16
CA ALA A 20 5.48 4.40 23.62
C ALA A 20 6.40 5.35 22.85
N LEU A 21 7.59 5.64 23.38
CA LEU A 21 8.50 6.61 22.76
C LEU A 21 8.96 6.15 21.37
N GLY A 22 9.33 4.88 21.21
CA GLY A 22 9.72 4.31 19.92
C GLY A 22 8.57 4.30 18.91
N THR A 23 7.37 3.92 19.37
CA THR A 23 6.16 3.88 18.54
C THR A 23 5.74 5.28 18.08
N VAL A 24 5.77 6.28 18.96
CA VAL A 24 5.44 7.67 18.63
C VAL A 24 6.45 8.26 17.64
N LEU A 25 7.76 8.05 17.86
CA LEU A 25 8.78 8.50 16.90
C LEU A 25 8.61 7.81 15.55
N GLY A 26 8.25 6.53 15.53
CA GLY A 26 7.90 5.82 14.31
C GLY A 26 6.70 6.42 13.59
N LEU A 27 5.63 6.77 14.33
CA LEU A 27 4.44 7.39 13.76
C LEU A 27 4.74 8.78 13.19
N LEU A 28 5.48 9.61 13.94
CA LEU A 28 5.89 10.95 13.51
C LEU A 28 6.78 10.91 12.26
N PHE A 29 7.64 9.90 12.15
CA PHE A 29 8.41 9.67 10.92
C PHE A 29 7.48 9.41 9.73
N TRP A 30 6.47 8.54 9.88
CA TRP A 30 5.52 8.28 8.80
C TRP A 30 4.61 9.47 8.49
N VAL A 31 4.28 10.31 9.48
CA VAL A 31 3.58 11.59 9.24
C VAL A 31 4.44 12.53 8.39
N LEU A 32 5.73 12.67 8.71
CA LEU A 32 6.66 13.48 7.94
C LEU A 32 6.77 12.97 6.50
N VAL A 33 6.98 11.67 6.34
CA VAL A 33 7.14 11.02 5.03
C VAL A 33 5.86 11.15 4.20
N ALA A 34 4.68 10.87 4.77
CA ALA A 34 3.40 10.97 4.08
C ALA A 34 3.07 12.39 3.58
N ARG A 35 3.64 13.43 4.23
CA ARG A 35 3.46 14.83 3.83
C ARG A 35 4.51 15.36 2.87
N ALA A 36 5.66 14.72 2.81
CA ALA A 36 6.81 15.22 2.05
C ALA A 36 7.12 14.39 0.80
N VAL A 37 6.55 13.20 0.68
CA VAL A 37 6.88 12.22 -0.36
C VAL A 37 5.59 11.65 -0.97
N ALA A 38 5.62 11.42 -2.28
CA ALA A 38 4.50 10.86 -3.03
C ALA A 38 4.13 9.44 -2.55
N ALA A 39 2.83 9.12 -2.57
CA ALA A 39 2.33 7.84 -2.03
C ALA A 39 2.98 6.58 -2.64
N PRO A 40 3.28 6.50 -3.95
CA PRO A 40 3.98 5.35 -4.52
C PRO A 40 5.36 5.10 -3.89
N GLU A 41 6.17 6.14 -3.71
CA GLU A 41 7.51 6.04 -3.11
C GLU A 41 7.45 5.62 -1.63
N VAL A 42 6.43 6.11 -0.90
CA VAL A 42 6.12 5.66 0.46
C VAL A 42 5.77 4.17 0.47
N GLY A 43 5.02 3.70 -0.53
CA GLY A 43 4.64 2.31 -0.73
C GLY A 43 5.82 1.37 -0.99
N VAL A 44 6.71 1.74 -1.92
CA VAL A 44 7.93 0.99 -2.22
C VAL A 44 8.83 0.92 -0.99
N ALA A 45 9.09 2.05 -0.33
CA ALA A 45 9.91 2.09 0.88
C ALA A 45 9.30 1.26 2.01
N ALA A 46 7.98 1.31 2.20
CA ALA A 46 7.28 0.51 3.19
C ALA A 46 7.41 -1.01 2.91
N ALA A 47 7.25 -1.43 1.65
CA ALA A 47 7.43 -2.83 1.23
C ALA A 47 8.83 -3.37 1.53
N VAL A 48 9.85 -2.57 1.26
CA VAL A 48 11.24 -2.91 1.57
C VAL A 48 11.46 -3.03 3.07
N ILE A 49 11.03 -2.03 3.83
CA ILE A 49 11.24 -1.98 5.28
C ILE A 49 10.56 -3.16 5.98
N THR A 50 9.34 -3.52 5.58
CA THR A 50 8.63 -4.69 6.15
C THR A 50 9.32 -5.99 5.79
N THR A 51 9.79 -6.14 4.55
CA THR A 51 10.53 -7.32 4.07
C THR A 51 11.88 -7.46 4.78
N GLN A 52 12.66 -6.38 4.89
CA GLN A 52 13.91 -6.32 5.66
C GLN A 52 13.68 -6.70 7.12
N THR A 53 12.57 -6.23 7.73
CA THR A 53 12.22 -6.55 9.11
C THR A 53 11.90 -8.04 9.29
N LEU A 54 11.12 -8.62 8.39
CA LEU A 54 10.78 -10.04 8.41
C LEU A 54 12.00 -10.93 8.18
N LEU A 55 12.80 -10.63 7.15
CA LEU A 55 14.05 -11.37 6.89
C LEU A 55 15.03 -11.20 8.04
N GLY A 56 15.16 -9.99 8.60
CA GLY A 56 15.95 -9.70 9.81
C GLY A 56 15.61 -10.62 10.98
N LEU A 57 14.31 -10.84 11.21
CA LEU A 57 13.83 -11.78 12.21
C LEU A 57 14.24 -13.22 11.89
N LEU A 58 14.14 -13.66 10.63
CA LEU A 58 14.52 -15.00 10.19
C LEU A 58 16.03 -15.26 10.35
N VAL A 59 16.86 -14.29 9.98
CA VAL A 59 18.32 -14.40 9.98
C VAL A 59 18.94 -14.13 11.35
N SER A 60 18.14 -13.75 12.35
CA SER A 60 18.59 -13.62 13.75
C SER A 60 18.90 -14.96 14.43
N LEU A 61 18.37 -16.08 13.90
CA LEU A 61 18.66 -17.47 14.30
C LEU A 61 18.48 -17.77 15.80
N GLY A 62 17.67 -16.98 16.52
CA GLY A 62 17.49 -17.08 17.97
C GLY A 62 18.74 -16.77 18.78
N LEU A 63 19.76 -16.15 18.17
CA LEU A 63 21.05 -15.86 18.78
C LEU A 63 20.92 -14.83 19.90
N GLY A 64 20.08 -13.81 19.77
CA GLY A 64 19.93 -12.81 20.82
C GLY A 64 19.30 -13.40 22.09
N THR A 65 18.23 -14.18 21.97
CA THR A 65 17.61 -14.88 23.12
C THR A 65 18.60 -15.83 23.81
N HIS A 66 19.45 -16.53 23.05
CA HIS A 66 20.52 -17.33 23.62
C HIS A 66 21.57 -16.48 24.36
N LEU A 67 21.95 -15.33 23.80
CA LEU A 67 22.89 -14.40 24.43
C LEU A 67 22.34 -13.82 25.74
N VAL A 68 21.03 -13.64 25.90
CA VAL A 68 20.41 -13.23 27.17
C VAL A 68 20.75 -14.21 28.30
N ALA A 69 20.73 -15.51 28.01
CA ALA A 69 21.01 -16.56 28.97
C ALA A 69 22.51 -16.80 29.20
N GLU A 70 23.32 -16.72 28.14
CA GLU A 70 24.74 -17.07 28.20
C GLU A 70 25.65 -15.91 28.62
N LEU A 71 25.43 -14.68 28.14
CA LEU A 71 26.33 -13.56 28.42
C LEU A 71 26.61 -13.33 29.92
N PRO A 72 25.62 -13.43 30.84
CA PRO A 72 25.87 -13.29 32.27
C PRO A 72 26.87 -14.29 32.86
N ALA A 73 27.08 -15.44 32.21
CA ALA A 73 27.91 -16.54 32.72
C ALA A 73 29.39 -16.44 32.30
N HIS A 74 29.74 -15.49 31.43
CA HIS A 74 31.08 -15.38 30.84
C HIS A 74 31.78 -14.05 31.18
N PRO A 75 33.13 -14.02 31.23
CA PRO A 75 33.90 -12.79 31.41
C PRO A 75 33.80 -11.85 30.19
N GLY A 76 34.15 -10.58 30.38
CA GLY A 76 33.94 -9.52 29.38
C GLY A 76 34.57 -9.82 28.02
N ALA A 77 35.78 -10.38 28.01
CA ALA A 77 36.45 -10.82 26.78
C ALA A 77 35.65 -11.86 25.97
N ARG A 78 35.02 -12.81 26.67
CA ARG A 78 34.22 -13.86 26.07
C ARG A 78 32.86 -13.34 25.63
N GLN A 79 32.25 -12.43 26.39
CA GLN A 79 31.03 -11.72 26.00
C GLN A 79 31.18 -11.00 24.65
N ARG A 80 32.29 -10.26 24.47
CA ARG A 80 32.61 -9.56 23.20
C ARG A 80 32.78 -10.53 22.03
N GLN A 81 33.46 -11.64 22.27
CA GLN A 81 33.71 -12.66 21.25
C GLN A 81 32.40 -13.32 20.80
N LEU A 82 31.54 -13.69 21.74
CA LEU A 82 30.23 -14.27 21.46
C LEU A 82 29.36 -13.29 20.68
N LEU A 83 29.29 -12.02 21.11
CA LEU A 83 28.54 -10.99 20.40
C LEU A 83 29.04 -10.81 18.94
N ARG A 84 30.36 -10.63 18.72
CA ARG A 84 30.93 -10.47 17.38
C ARG A 84 30.69 -11.67 16.47
N ARG A 85 30.83 -12.89 17.01
CA ARG A 85 30.60 -14.13 16.24
C ARG A 85 29.12 -14.29 15.87
N SER A 86 28.21 -13.93 16.77
CA SER A 86 26.78 -13.90 16.47
C SER A 86 26.46 -12.88 15.36
N LEU A 87 27.03 -11.66 15.42
CA LEU A 87 26.82 -10.66 14.37
C LEU A 87 27.40 -11.10 13.02
N LEU A 88 28.57 -11.76 13.00
CA LEU A 88 29.13 -12.34 11.78
C LEU A 88 28.22 -13.43 11.19
N ALA A 89 27.68 -14.32 12.04
CA ALA A 89 26.75 -15.35 11.59
C ALA A 89 25.49 -14.74 10.95
N VAL A 90 24.91 -13.71 11.59
CA VAL A 90 23.78 -12.95 11.03
C VAL A 90 24.15 -12.25 9.72
N ALA A 91 25.35 -11.68 9.61
CA ALA A 91 25.78 -11.01 8.39
C ALA A 91 25.91 -11.98 7.20
N VAL A 92 26.50 -13.16 7.42
CA VAL A 92 26.65 -14.19 6.38
C VAL A 92 25.29 -14.71 5.93
N VAL A 93 24.43 -15.10 6.87
CA VAL A 93 23.10 -15.65 6.57
C VAL A 93 22.18 -14.57 6.00
N GLY A 94 22.25 -13.35 6.52
CA GLY A 94 21.51 -12.18 6.04
C GLY A 94 21.89 -11.78 4.62
N THR A 95 23.19 -11.77 4.30
CA THR A 95 23.66 -11.50 2.94
C THR A 95 23.17 -12.57 1.97
N GLY A 96 23.27 -13.85 2.35
CA GLY A 96 22.75 -14.94 1.52
C GLY A 96 21.24 -14.87 1.31
N ALA A 97 20.46 -14.55 2.35
CA ALA A 97 19.01 -14.40 2.24
C ALA A 97 18.60 -13.19 1.38
N GLY A 98 19.28 -12.05 1.55
CA GLY A 98 19.05 -10.86 0.73
C GLY A 98 19.41 -11.09 -0.74
N LEU A 99 20.57 -11.72 -1.01
CA LEU A 99 20.96 -12.09 -2.37
C LEU A 99 20.03 -13.13 -2.98
N LEU A 100 19.53 -14.10 -2.21
CA LEU A 100 18.55 -15.06 -2.71
C LEU A 100 17.25 -14.35 -3.12
N LEU A 101 16.78 -13.39 -2.32
CA LEU A 101 15.61 -12.59 -2.68
C LEU A 101 15.86 -11.80 -3.99
N VAL A 102 16.97 -11.07 -4.07
CA VAL A 102 17.30 -10.23 -5.23
C VAL A 102 17.56 -11.07 -6.49
N LEU A 103 18.37 -12.12 -6.40
CA LEU A 103 18.88 -12.86 -7.56
C LEU A 103 17.97 -14.02 -8.01
N ALA A 104 17.16 -14.59 -7.11
CA ALA A 104 16.31 -15.73 -7.44
C ALA A 104 14.83 -15.38 -7.50
N ALA A 105 14.31 -14.51 -6.63
CA ALA A 105 12.88 -14.19 -6.61
C ALA A 105 12.48 -13.18 -7.70
N GLY A 106 13.39 -12.27 -8.09
CA GLY A 106 13.16 -11.29 -9.16
C GLY A 106 12.87 -11.93 -10.52
N PRO A 107 13.78 -12.76 -11.08
CA PRO A 107 13.58 -13.41 -12.37
C PRO A 107 12.39 -14.39 -12.42
N LEU A 108 11.92 -14.87 -11.26
CA LEU A 108 10.79 -15.78 -11.14
C LEU A 108 9.42 -15.06 -11.06
N GLY A 109 9.39 -13.72 -11.14
CA GLY A 109 8.16 -12.94 -11.00
C GLY A 109 7.53 -13.06 -9.60
N LEU A 110 8.32 -13.44 -8.59
CA LEU A 110 7.84 -13.65 -7.22
C LEU A 110 7.90 -12.37 -6.37
N LEU A 111 8.56 -11.33 -6.88
CA LEU A 111 8.58 -10.00 -6.28
C LEU A 111 7.41 -9.21 -6.87
N GLY A 112 6.35 -9.00 -6.10
CA GLY A 112 5.27 -8.10 -6.51
C GLY A 112 5.77 -6.69 -6.84
N GLU A 113 4.95 -5.86 -7.48
CA GLU A 113 5.35 -4.56 -8.03
C GLU A 113 6.15 -3.67 -7.07
N SER A 114 5.69 -3.56 -5.82
CA SER A 114 6.35 -2.74 -4.79
C SER A 114 7.76 -3.24 -4.41
N LEU A 115 8.01 -4.55 -4.51
CA LEU A 115 9.32 -5.16 -4.22
C LEU A 115 10.21 -5.25 -5.45
N ALA A 116 9.64 -5.41 -6.64
CA ALA A 116 10.37 -5.39 -7.90
C ALA A 116 11.00 -4.01 -8.14
N ALA A 117 10.22 -2.93 -7.97
CA ALA A 117 10.71 -1.55 -8.08
C ALA A 117 11.87 -1.25 -7.10
N ALA A 118 11.92 -1.95 -5.97
CA ALA A 118 12.91 -1.73 -4.93
C ALA A 118 14.23 -2.50 -5.08
N VAL A 119 14.39 -3.32 -6.13
CA VAL A 119 15.63 -4.07 -6.37
C VAL A 119 16.16 -3.89 -7.79
N ASP A 120 15.58 -2.94 -8.54
CA ASP A 120 15.87 -2.69 -9.95
C ASP A 120 17.30 -2.12 -10.13
N GLU A 121 17.70 -1.18 -9.27
CA GLU A 121 19.02 -0.58 -9.31
C GLU A 121 20.02 -1.28 -8.37
N PRO A 122 21.32 -1.33 -8.73
CA PRO A 122 22.36 -1.92 -7.88
C PRO A 122 22.45 -1.30 -6.48
N LEU A 123 22.15 -0.01 -6.36
CA LEU A 123 22.12 0.69 -5.07
C LEU A 123 20.97 0.19 -4.20
N ASP A 124 19.77 0.04 -4.76
CA ASP A 124 18.60 -0.41 -4.02
C ASP A 124 18.72 -1.88 -3.60
N ALA A 125 19.24 -2.73 -4.48
CA ALA A 125 19.61 -4.11 -4.13
C ALA A 125 20.64 -4.15 -2.98
N THR A 126 21.62 -3.24 -2.98
CA THR A 126 22.60 -3.13 -1.90
C THR A 126 21.95 -2.68 -0.60
N VAL A 127 21.07 -1.67 -0.64
CA VAL A 127 20.34 -1.17 0.53
C VAL A 127 19.39 -2.22 1.09
N MET A 128 18.74 -3.01 0.24
CA MET A 128 17.94 -4.17 0.61
C MET A 128 18.76 -5.17 1.44
N VAL A 129 19.91 -5.63 0.91
CA VAL A 129 20.79 -6.58 1.60
C VAL A 129 21.30 -6.02 2.92
N LEU A 130 21.76 -4.77 2.93
CA LEU A 130 22.24 -4.09 4.14
C LEU A 130 21.13 -3.91 5.18
N GLY A 131 19.89 -3.66 4.74
CA GLY A 131 18.73 -3.55 5.62
C GLY A 131 18.37 -4.88 6.29
N VAL A 132 18.44 -6.01 5.56
CA VAL A 132 18.25 -7.35 6.13
C VAL A 132 19.28 -7.63 7.23
N VAL A 133 20.57 -7.35 6.93
CA VAL A 133 21.65 -7.53 7.91
C VAL A 133 21.46 -6.60 9.10
N GLY A 134 21.14 -5.32 8.86
CA GLY A 134 20.92 -4.33 9.91
C GLY A 134 19.75 -4.67 10.83
N ALA A 135 18.64 -5.17 10.29
CA ALA A 135 17.48 -5.60 11.06
C ALA A 135 17.82 -6.81 11.97
N GLY A 136 18.53 -7.81 11.43
CA GLY A 136 18.99 -8.95 12.22
C GLY A 136 19.98 -8.56 13.32
N TRP A 137 20.93 -7.67 13.00
CA TRP A 137 21.87 -7.15 13.99
C TRP A 137 21.20 -6.39 15.13
N ALA A 138 20.22 -5.53 14.81
CA ALA A 138 19.49 -4.78 15.82
C ALA A 138 18.79 -5.69 16.83
N LEU A 139 18.12 -6.76 16.36
CA LEU A 139 17.49 -7.75 17.23
C LEU A 139 18.49 -8.43 18.17
N VAL A 140 19.60 -8.95 17.61
CA VAL A 140 20.62 -9.67 18.39
C VAL A 140 21.28 -8.76 19.42
N VAL A 141 21.59 -7.52 19.05
CA VAL A 141 22.22 -6.55 19.94
C VAL A 141 21.27 -6.13 21.06
N ASP A 142 20.00 -5.84 20.74
CA ASP A 142 19.02 -5.42 21.74
C ASP A 142 18.85 -6.50 22.81
N GLU A 143 18.70 -7.77 22.41
CA GLU A 143 18.63 -8.88 23.36
C GLU A 143 19.96 -9.09 24.11
N ALA A 144 21.11 -8.94 23.44
CA ALA A 144 22.42 -9.05 24.09
C ALA A 144 22.61 -8.02 25.22
N THR A 145 22.11 -6.80 25.08
CA THR A 145 22.21 -5.78 26.15
C THR A 145 21.46 -6.17 27.43
N LEU A 146 20.38 -6.97 27.31
CA LEU A 146 19.67 -7.54 28.46
C LEU A 146 20.56 -8.58 29.15
N GLY A 147 21.24 -9.45 28.39
CA GLY A 147 22.23 -10.39 28.92
C GLY A 147 23.44 -9.69 29.59
N LEU A 148 23.85 -8.53 29.06
CA LEU A 148 24.89 -7.69 29.66
C LEU A 148 24.40 -6.90 30.89
N ARG A 149 23.11 -6.97 31.23
CA ARG A 149 22.45 -6.16 32.28
C ARG A 149 22.61 -4.66 32.07
N ARG A 150 22.66 -4.22 30.81
CA ARG A 150 22.80 -2.82 30.40
C ARG A 150 21.63 -2.40 29.51
N SER A 151 20.40 -2.55 30.01
CA SER A 151 19.17 -2.21 29.27
C SER A 151 19.10 -0.74 28.83
N SER A 152 19.83 0.17 29.48
CA SER A 152 19.97 1.56 29.02
C SER A 152 20.64 1.68 27.65
N LEU A 153 21.51 0.74 27.27
CA LEU A 153 22.13 0.71 25.95
C LEU A 153 21.13 0.34 24.84
N GLN A 154 20.16 -0.53 25.16
CA GLN A 154 19.04 -0.85 24.25
C GLN A 154 18.23 0.41 23.94
N VAL A 155 17.83 1.13 24.99
CA VAL A 155 17.04 2.36 24.87
C VAL A 155 17.83 3.41 24.08
N TRP A 156 19.10 3.60 24.40
CA TRP A 156 19.98 4.53 23.69
C TRP A 156 20.11 4.19 22.20
N ARG A 157 20.32 2.92 21.86
CA ARG A 157 20.44 2.47 20.46
C ARG A 157 19.14 2.71 19.70
N ASN A 158 18.01 2.37 20.30
CA ASN A 158 16.68 2.60 19.72
C ASN A 158 16.43 4.10 19.47
N LEU A 159 16.81 4.95 20.41
CA LEU A 159 16.70 6.40 20.26
C LEU A 159 17.62 6.94 19.17
N CYS A 160 18.84 6.42 19.05
CA CYS A 160 19.74 6.79 17.95
C CYS A 160 19.17 6.36 16.60
N ALA A 161 18.73 5.11 16.48
CA ALA A 161 18.18 4.57 15.24
C ALA A 161 16.90 5.29 14.80
N SER A 162 16.01 5.65 15.73
CA SER A 162 14.76 6.35 15.43
C SER A 162 14.95 7.86 15.27
N GLY A 163 15.84 8.47 16.05
CA GLY A 163 16.09 9.91 16.06
C GLY A 163 16.91 10.39 14.86
N LEU A 164 17.91 9.62 14.43
CA LEU A 164 18.77 9.98 13.28
C LEU A 164 18.02 9.90 11.93
N ARG A 165 16.82 9.33 11.88
CA ARG A 165 15.97 9.31 10.67
C ARG A 165 15.56 10.71 10.24
N PHE A 166 15.21 11.58 11.20
CA PHE A 166 14.72 12.93 10.95
C PHE A 166 15.75 13.84 10.29
N PRO A 167 16.97 14.03 10.82
CA PRO A 167 17.97 14.87 10.18
C PRO A 167 18.44 14.28 8.84
N LEU A 168 18.44 12.95 8.69
CA LEU A 168 18.83 12.30 7.45
C LEU A 168 17.77 12.49 6.36
N VAL A 169 16.49 12.27 6.66
CA VAL A 169 15.38 12.62 5.73
C VAL A 169 15.41 14.11 5.40
N ALA A 170 15.54 14.99 6.39
CA ALA A 170 15.56 16.43 6.13
C ALA A 170 16.73 16.83 5.22
N ALA A 171 17.93 16.31 5.45
CA ALA A 171 19.09 16.60 4.61
C ALA A 171 18.91 16.08 3.19
N LEU A 172 18.35 14.88 3.02
CA LEU A 172 18.15 14.26 1.70
C LEU A 172 16.99 14.92 0.93
N LEU A 173 15.91 15.33 1.60
CA LEU A 173 14.83 16.12 0.99
C LEU A 173 15.32 17.51 0.55
N LEU A 174 16.18 18.17 1.34
CA LEU A 174 16.80 19.45 0.97
C LEU A 174 17.70 19.35 -0.27
N LEU A 175 18.22 18.15 -0.56
CA LEU A 175 19.02 17.87 -1.76
C LEU A 175 18.15 17.55 -2.99
N GLY A 176 16.82 17.63 -2.86
CA GLY A 176 15.87 17.40 -3.96
C GLY A 176 15.63 15.93 -4.28
N SER A 177 16.03 15.01 -3.39
CA SER A 177 15.81 13.57 -3.55
C SER A 177 14.68 13.10 -2.64
N ALA A 178 13.55 12.72 -3.23
CA ALA A 178 12.34 12.23 -2.55
C ALA A 178 11.94 10.80 -2.98
N ASP A 179 12.89 10.05 -3.56
CA ASP A 179 12.66 8.68 -4.01
C ASP A 179 12.66 7.65 -2.85
N SER A 180 12.17 6.46 -3.13
CA SER A 180 12.10 5.35 -2.19
C SER A 180 13.50 4.94 -1.69
N THR A 181 14.55 5.10 -2.50
CA THR A 181 15.94 4.90 -2.10
C THR A 181 16.32 5.80 -0.93
N VAL A 182 15.94 7.09 -0.95
CA VAL A 182 16.16 8.02 0.16
C VAL A 182 15.46 7.56 1.43
N LEU A 183 14.21 7.12 1.32
CA LEU A 183 13.46 6.60 2.47
C LEU A 183 14.09 5.33 3.05
N GLN A 184 14.59 4.44 2.19
CA GLN A 184 15.29 3.24 2.62
C GLN A 184 16.63 3.58 3.28
N LEU A 185 17.43 4.48 2.72
CA LEU A 185 18.69 4.94 3.32
C LEU A 185 18.44 5.62 4.67
N ALA A 186 17.40 6.43 4.76
CA ALA A 186 16.96 7.06 6.00
C ALA A 186 16.55 6.04 7.08
N TRP A 187 16.18 4.83 6.68
CA TRP A 187 15.87 3.75 7.61
C TRP A 187 17.10 2.91 7.97
N VAL A 188 17.88 2.50 6.96
CA VAL A 188 18.98 1.52 7.09
C VAL A 188 20.25 2.16 7.66
N ALA A 189 20.63 3.36 7.23
CA ALA A 189 21.87 3.99 7.70
C ALA A 189 21.86 4.30 9.20
N PRO A 190 20.79 4.91 9.78
CA PRO A 190 20.65 5.07 11.22
C PRO A 190 20.67 3.74 11.99
N LEU A 191 20.07 2.70 11.42
CA LEU A 191 20.02 1.37 12.03
C LEU A 191 21.44 0.79 12.17
N LEU A 192 22.20 0.76 11.08
CA LEU A 192 23.57 0.25 11.04
C LEU A 192 24.51 1.08 11.93
N LEU A 193 24.40 2.41 11.87
CA LEU A 193 25.19 3.30 12.70
C LEU A 193 24.91 3.08 14.19
N SER A 194 23.64 2.92 14.58
CA SER A 194 23.27 2.66 15.98
C SER A 194 23.89 1.37 16.51
N VAL A 195 23.92 0.30 15.71
CA VAL A 195 24.53 -0.98 16.04
C VAL A 195 26.05 -0.83 16.19
N ALA A 196 26.70 -0.15 15.22
CA ALA A 196 28.14 0.08 15.25
C ALA A 196 28.57 0.84 16.51
N LEU A 197 27.85 1.92 16.85
CA LEU A 197 28.13 2.72 18.05
C LEU A 197 27.93 1.91 19.33
N LEU A 198 26.89 1.08 19.43
CA LEU A 198 26.69 0.23 20.59
C LEU A 198 27.82 -0.80 20.74
N VAL A 199 28.21 -1.46 19.65
CA VAL A 199 29.33 -2.42 19.67
C VAL A 199 30.64 -1.73 20.11
N LEU A 200 30.87 -0.48 19.69
CA LEU A 200 32.00 0.33 20.14
C LEU A 200 31.93 0.66 21.64
N VAL A 201 30.76 1.02 22.17
CA VAL A 201 30.56 1.30 23.60
C VAL A 201 30.79 0.04 24.44
N VAL A 202 30.27 -1.11 24.00
CA VAL A 202 30.51 -2.41 24.65
C VAL A 202 32.00 -2.79 24.57
N HIS A 203 32.71 -2.36 23.54
CA HIS A 203 34.14 -2.60 23.41
C HIS A 203 35.00 -1.71 24.31
N ARG A 204 34.62 -0.43 24.49
CA ARG A 204 35.36 0.56 25.27
C ARG A 204 35.10 0.47 26.78
N GLY A 205 33.92 0.04 27.20
CA GLY A 205 33.53 -0.01 28.62
C GLY A 205 34.05 -1.20 29.44
N THR A 206 35.24 -1.72 29.13
CA THR A 206 35.85 -2.88 29.82
C THR A 206 37.32 -2.63 30.14
N GLU A 207 37.69 -2.87 31.41
CA GLU A 207 39.01 -2.66 32.01
C GLU A 207 40.16 -3.34 31.22
N PRO A 208 41.33 -2.69 31.01
CA PRO A 208 42.45 -3.19 30.22
C PRO A 208 43.21 -4.44 30.76
N GLY A 209 42.65 -5.21 31.70
CA GLY A 209 43.39 -6.24 32.45
C GLY A 209 42.80 -7.66 32.47
N GLU A 210 41.68 -7.94 31.79
CA GLU A 210 41.08 -9.28 31.80
C GLU A 210 41.96 -10.29 31.05
N GLN A 211 42.71 -11.11 31.81
CA GLN A 211 43.59 -12.16 31.29
C GLN A 211 42.83 -13.11 30.37
N VAL A 212 43.31 -13.18 29.13
CA VAL A 212 42.81 -14.09 28.10
C VAL A 212 43.33 -15.49 28.40
N SER A 213 42.44 -16.41 28.80
CA SER A 213 42.77 -17.83 28.89
C SER A 213 43.24 -18.38 27.53
N ALA A 214 44.29 -19.21 27.55
CA ALA A 214 45.01 -19.72 26.37
C ALA A 214 44.20 -20.68 25.48
N THR A 215 43.02 -21.13 25.92
CA THR A 215 42.14 -22.04 25.17
C THR A 215 40.88 -21.33 24.69
N ARG A 216 41.01 -20.49 23.66
CA ARG A 216 39.84 -19.89 22.99
C ARG A 216 39.19 -20.95 22.08
N PRO A 217 37.89 -21.25 22.23
CA PRO A 217 37.21 -22.15 21.31
C PRO A 217 37.25 -21.60 19.88
N THR A 218 37.43 -22.51 18.93
CA THR A 218 37.43 -22.18 17.49
C THR A 218 36.08 -21.62 17.08
N PHE A 219 36.02 -20.87 15.97
CA PHE A 219 34.75 -20.37 15.44
C PHE A 219 33.74 -21.50 15.21
N THR A 220 34.21 -22.60 14.63
CA THR A 220 33.42 -23.82 14.40
C THR A 220 32.90 -24.47 15.67
N GLU A 221 33.67 -24.43 16.75
CA GLU A 221 33.26 -24.99 18.03
C GLU A 221 32.17 -24.14 18.70
N ASP A 222 32.28 -22.82 18.62
CA ASP A 222 31.23 -21.91 19.10
C ASP A 222 29.94 -22.08 18.31
N VAL A 223 30.01 -22.12 16.97
CA VAL A 223 28.83 -22.35 16.13
C VAL A 223 28.16 -23.66 16.51
N ARG A 224 28.91 -24.76 16.69
CA ARG A 224 28.33 -26.06 17.09
C ARG A 224 27.68 -26.03 18.46
N ARG A 225 28.27 -25.33 19.43
CA ARG A 225 27.75 -25.22 20.81
C ARG A 225 26.54 -24.28 20.90
N THR A 226 26.52 -23.22 20.10
CA THR A 226 25.50 -22.16 20.13
C THR A 226 24.31 -22.46 19.21
N ALA A 227 24.50 -23.11 18.07
CA ALA A 227 23.46 -23.28 17.05
C ALA A 227 22.23 -24.04 17.57
N ARG A 228 22.41 -25.17 18.26
CA ARG A 228 21.26 -25.97 18.73
C ARG A 228 20.43 -25.23 19.79
N PRO A 229 21.02 -24.65 20.85
CA PRO A 229 20.27 -23.82 21.80
C PRO A 229 19.61 -22.60 21.14
N ALA A 230 20.33 -21.86 20.27
CA ALA A 230 19.79 -20.67 19.61
C ALA A 230 18.60 -20.99 18.69
N LEU A 231 18.72 -22.01 17.84
CA LEU A 231 17.64 -22.44 16.94
C LEU A 231 16.41 -22.92 17.71
N SER A 232 16.58 -23.46 18.93
CA SER A 232 15.44 -23.85 19.77
C SER A 232 14.59 -22.65 20.21
N HIS A 233 15.19 -21.47 20.36
CA HIS A 233 14.48 -20.23 20.66
C HIS A 233 13.82 -19.62 19.41
N GLN A 234 14.44 -19.80 18.23
CA GLN A 234 13.94 -19.21 16.98
C GLN A 234 12.51 -19.65 16.63
N GLY A 235 12.17 -20.93 16.84
CA GLY A 235 10.82 -21.43 16.56
C GLY A 235 9.73 -20.73 17.37
N LEU A 236 10.01 -20.41 18.63
CA LEU A 236 9.08 -19.67 19.49
C LEU A 236 9.02 -18.19 19.10
N ASN A 237 10.15 -17.57 18.81
CA ASN A 237 10.21 -16.16 18.39
C ASN A 237 9.42 -15.94 17.10
N LEU A 238 9.58 -16.83 16.12
CA LEU A 238 8.84 -16.81 14.86
C LEU A 238 7.35 -17.02 15.06
N ALA A 239 6.93 -18.01 15.85
CA ALA A 239 5.51 -18.28 16.09
C ALA A 239 4.77 -17.08 16.73
N VAL A 240 5.51 -16.22 17.43
CA VAL A 240 4.97 -15.06 18.15
C VAL A 240 4.93 -13.82 17.27
N ALA A 241 5.90 -13.68 16.38
CA ALA A 241 5.99 -12.56 15.45
C ALA A 241 5.23 -12.79 14.14
N ALA A 242 4.94 -14.05 13.76
CA ALA A 242 4.43 -14.38 12.44
C ALA A 242 3.09 -13.69 12.11
N ALA A 243 2.19 -13.53 13.09
CA ALA A 243 0.89 -12.91 12.82
C ALA A 243 0.97 -11.43 12.42
N THR A 244 1.90 -10.67 13.02
CA THR A 244 1.99 -9.21 12.83
C THR A 244 3.02 -8.79 11.78
N GLN A 245 3.97 -9.67 11.47
CA GLN A 245 5.05 -9.37 10.50
C GLN A 245 4.77 -9.90 9.10
N VAL A 246 3.91 -10.92 8.94
CA VAL A 246 3.67 -11.52 7.62
C VAL A 246 2.64 -10.74 6.82
N VAL A 247 1.57 -10.23 7.44
CA VAL A 247 0.49 -9.51 6.72
C VAL A 247 1.00 -8.26 5.98
N PRO A 248 1.87 -7.40 6.54
CA PRO A 248 2.46 -6.29 5.79
C PRO A 248 3.36 -6.72 4.63
N VAL A 249 3.94 -7.92 4.68
CA VAL A 249 4.72 -8.47 3.56
C VAL A 249 3.79 -9.06 2.49
N VAL A 250 2.65 -9.64 2.89
CA VAL A 250 1.59 -10.02 1.94
C VAL A 250 1.08 -8.78 1.21
N ALA A 251 0.83 -7.68 1.92
CA ALA A 251 0.48 -6.40 1.32
C ALA A 251 1.56 -5.90 0.36
N ALA A 252 2.83 -5.97 0.76
CA ALA A 252 3.97 -5.58 -0.08
C ALA A 252 4.10 -6.41 -1.38
N VAL A 253 3.68 -7.67 -1.36
CA VAL A 253 3.72 -8.56 -2.54
C VAL A 253 2.45 -8.43 -3.38
N ALA A 254 1.30 -8.20 -2.76
CA ALA A 254 0.00 -8.29 -3.44
C ALA A 254 -0.60 -6.94 -3.84
N LEU A 255 -0.06 -5.81 -3.37
CA LEU A 255 -0.59 -4.48 -3.63
C LEU A 255 0.37 -3.63 -4.47
N ALA A 256 -0.22 -2.82 -5.36
CA ALA A 256 0.47 -1.73 -6.04
C ALA A 256 1.05 -0.73 -5.02
N PRO A 257 2.09 0.05 -5.37
CA PRO A 257 2.77 0.94 -4.43
C PRO A 257 1.84 1.93 -3.70
N ALA A 258 0.91 2.59 -4.41
CA ALA A 258 -0.02 3.54 -3.80
C ALA A 258 -0.96 2.86 -2.77
N ASP A 259 -1.51 1.71 -3.13
CA ASP A 259 -2.36 0.90 -2.24
C ASP A 259 -1.59 0.35 -1.04
N ASN A 260 -0.34 -0.08 -1.24
CA ASN A 260 0.52 -0.51 -0.16
C ASN A 260 0.85 0.64 0.80
N ALA A 261 0.96 1.88 0.31
CA ALA A 261 1.11 3.05 1.15
C ALA A 261 -0.14 3.32 1.99
N ALA A 262 -1.33 3.32 1.37
CA ALA A 262 -2.60 3.49 2.07
C ALA A 262 -2.83 2.38 3.12
N PHE A 263 -2.54 1.13 2.77
CA PHE A 263 -2.58 -0.01 3.69
C PHE A 263 -1.58 0.16 4.82
N THR A 264 -0.34 0.54 4.52
CA THR A 264 0.71 0.73 5.53
C THR A 264 0.32 1.81 6.53
N ILE A 265 -0.19 2.96 6.08
CA ILE A 265 -0.65 4.03 6.98
C ILE A 265 -1.78 3.53 7.89
N ALA A 266 -2.80 2.88 7.31
CA ALA A 266 -3.89 2.29 8.10
C ALA A 266 -3.38 1.24 9.10
N TRP A 267 -2.45 0.38 8.69
CA TRP A 267 -1.82 -0.66 9.51
C TRP A 267 -1.01 -0.07 10.66
N ARG A 268 -0.25 1.01 10.41
CA ARG A 268 0.51 1.72 11.45
C ARG A 268 -0.43 2.33 12.47
N VAL A 269 -1.46 3.05 12.03
CA VAL A 269 -2.46 3.65 12.93
C VAL A 269 -3.17 2.57 13.75
N ALA A 270 -3.59 1.47 13.12
CA ALA A 270 -4.19 0.34 13.80
C ALA A 270 -3.23 -0.30 14.84
N THR A 271 -1.96 -0.50 14.49
CA THR A 271 -0.96 -1.08 15.39
C THR A 271 -0.70 -0.17 16.60
N VAL A 272 -0.67 1.17 16.41
CA VAL A 272 -0.56 2.13 17.52
C VAL A 272 -1.80 2.07 18.40
N ALA A 273 -3.00 2.04 17.79
CA ALA A 273 -4.26 1.96 18.52
C ALA A 273 -4.33 0.68 19.38
N PHE A 274 -3.87 -0.46 18.86
CA PHE A 274 -3.90 -1.75 19.56
C PHE A 274 -2.71 -2.03 20.48
N LEU A 275 -1.73 -1.13 20.56
CA LEU A 275 -0.60 -1.28 21.47
C LEU A 275 -1.04 -1.41 22.95
N PRO A 276 -1.93 -0.56 23.50
CA PRO A 276 -2.35 -0.72 24.89
C PRO A 276 -3.10 -2.03 25.18
N PRO A 277 -4.10 -2.48 24.39
CA PRO A 277 -4.69 -3.81 24.55
C PRO A 277 -3.68 -4.97 24.51
N TYR A 278 -2.72 -4.93 23.59
CA TYR A 278 -1.62 -5.91 23.51
C TYR A 278 -0.76 -5.92 24.79
N LEU A 279 -0.38 -4.75 25.29
CA LEU A 279 0.43 -4.61 26.50
C LEU A 279 -0.28 -5.12 27.75
N VAL A 280 -1.61 -5.11 27.81
CA VAL A 280 -2.38 -5.74 28.90
C VAL A 280 -2.14 -7.25 28.92
N ALA A 281 -2.12 -7.92 27.75
CA ALA A 281 -1.85 -9.34 27.66
C ALA A 281 -0.39 -9.68 28.02
N VAL A 282 0.58 -8.86 27.60
CA VAL A 282 1.99 -9.01 27.99
C VAL A 282 2.17 -8.83 29.49
N ALA A 283 1.52 -7.82 30.08
CA ALA A 283 1.56 -7.56 31.51
C ALA A 283 0.87 -8.68 32.32
N LEU A 284 -0.22 -9.26 31.82
CA LEU A 284 -0.87 -10.44 32.40
C LEU A 284 0.10 -11.62 32.43
N TYR A 285 0.82 -11.88 31.34
CA TYR A 285 1.82 -12.95 31.30
C TYR A 285 2.99 -12.68 32.27
N ALA A 286 3.54 -11.47 32.26
CA ALA A 286 4.67 -11.09 33.13
C ALA A 286 4.32 -11.19 34.62
N HIS A 287 3.09 -10.79 34.99
CA HIS A 287 2.59 -10.93 36.36
C HIS A 287 2.18 -12.37 36.69
N GLY A 288 1.70 -13.11 35.71
CA GLY A 288 1.11 -14.44 35.87
C GLY A 288 2.07 -15.61 35.80
N ALA A 289 3.32 -15.41 35.37
CA ALA A 289 4.32 -16.47 35.23
C ALA A 289 4.67 -17.19 36.54
N SER A 290 4.37 -16.58 37.70
CA SER A 290 4.59 -17.15 39.04
C SER A 290 3.30 -17.48 39.79
N LEU A 291 2.12 -17.34 39.17
CA LEU A 291 0.82 -17.55 39.80
C LEU A 291 0.28 -18.96 39.54
N ASP A 292 -0.57 -19.46 40.45
CA ASP A 292 -1.35 -20.68 40.21
C ASP A 292 -2.40 -20.47 39.11
N ALA A 293 -2.82 -21.57 38.46
CA ALA A 293 -3.75 -21.53 37.34
C ALA A 293 -5.10 -20.86 37.67
N GLY A 294 -5.58 -20.99 38.91
CA GLY A 294 -6.85 -20.39 39.35
C GLY A 294 -6.74 -18.88 39.53
N THR A 295 -5.65 -18.39 40.11
CA THR A 295 -5.38 -16.96 40.25
C THR A 295 -5.07 -16.29 38.92
N PHE A 296 -4.32 -16.95 38.02
CA PHE A 296 -4.14 -16.46 36.64
C PHE A 296 -5.50 -16.29 35.93
N ARG A 297 -6.38 -17.29 36.04
CA ARG A 297 -7.72 -17.25 35.43
C ARG A 297 -8.57 -16.10 35.97
N ARG A 298 -8.56 -15.87 37.29
CA ARG A 298 -9.27 -14.73 37.91
C ARG A 298 -8.74 -13.38 37.42
N THR A 299 -7.43 -13.24 37.28
CA THR A 299 -6.79 -12.01 36.74
C THR A 299 -7.10 -11.82 35.26
N MET A 300 -7.11 -12.91 34.47
CA MET A 300 -7.55 -12.92 33.08
C MET A 300 -9.03 -12.49 32.96
N GLY A 301 -9.87 -12.91 33.90
CA GLY A 301 -11.29 -12.53 33.95
C GLY A 301 -11.56 -11.04 34.16
N ARG A 302 -10.56 -10.27 34.62
CA ARG A 302 -10.64 -8.80 34.73
C ARG A 302 -9.95 -8.09 33.57
N THR A 303 -8.84 -8.64 33.09
CA THR A 303 -8.01 -8.02 32.04
C THR A 303 -8.60 -8.21 30.64
N LEU A 304 -9.15 -9.38 30.33
CA LEU A 304 -9.73 -9.66 29.01
C LEU A 304 -10.96 -8.77 28.72
N PRO A 305 -11.98 -8.63 29.61
CA PRO A 305 -13.07 -7.70 29.37
C PRO A 305 -12.61 -6.25 29.27
N ALA A 306 -11.65 -5.83 30.10
CA ALA A 306 -11.10 -4.47 30.03
C ALA A 306 -10.41 -4.19 28.70
N ALA A 307 -9.61 -5.14 28.19
CA ALA A 307 -8.95 -5.03 26.90
C ALA A 307 -9.94 -5.10 25.72
N LEU A 308 -11.01 -5.90 25.84
CA LEU A 308 -12.09 -5.95 24.84
C LEU A 308 -12.93 -4.67 24.82
N LEU A 309 -13.28 -4.11 25.98
CA LEU A 309 -13.96 -2.81 26.07
C LEU A 309 -13.10 -1.69 25.47
N LEU A 310 -11.79 -1.73 25.71
CA LEU A 310 -10.85 -0.82 25.07
C LEU A 310 -10.82 -1.04 23.54
N GLY A 311 -10.75 -2.30 23.08
CA GLY A 311 -10.81 -2.65 21.65
C GLY A 311 -12.09 -2.17 20.96
N LEU A 312 -13.25 -2.37 21.58
CA LEU A 312 -14.54 -1.88 21.08
C LEU A 312 -14.58 -0.34 21.05
N GLY A 313 -14.05 0.32 22.07
CA GLY A 313 -13.88 1.78 22.08
C GLY A 313 -12.99 2.28 20.94
N LEU A 314 -11.92 1.54 20.61
CA LEU A 314 -11.07 1.84 19.46
C LEU A 314 -11.79 1.60 18.13
N CYS A 315 -12.67 0.60 18.01
CA CYS A 315 -13.52 0.42 16.84
C CYS A 315 -14.45 1.63 16.63
N VAL A 316 -15.12 2.07 17.69
CA VAL A 316 -15.97 3.29 17.65
C VAL A 316 -15.11 4.51 17.31
N GLY A 317 -13.92 4.63 17.90
CA GLY A 317 -12.97 5.68 17.61
C GLY A 317 -12.47 5.68 16.17
N ALA A 318 -12.26 4.51 15.56
CA ALA A 318 -11.87 4.40 14.15
C ALA A 318 -12.98 4.91 13.22
N VAL A 319 -14.25 4.62 13.53
CA VAL A 319 -15.39 5.14 12.75
C VAL A 319 -15.57 6.64 12.98
N ALA A 320 -15.55 7.10 14.24
CA ALA A 320 -15.85 8.49 14.58
C ALA A 320 -14.68 9.46 14.31
N LEU A 321 -13.45 9.02 14.56
CA LEU A 321 -12.24 9.85 14.52
C LEU A 321 -11.23 9.37 13.47
N GLY A 322 -11.50 8.31 12.71
CA GLY A 322 -10.58 7.76 11.72
C GLY A 322 -10.24 8.77 10.62
N ARG A 323 -11.26 9.33 9.96
CA ARG A 323 -11.06 10.34 8.90
C ARG A 323 -10.31 11.58 9.40
N PRO A 324 -10.72 12.26 10.51
CA PRO A 324 -9.96 13.41 11.01
C PRO A 324 -8.57 13.04 11.55
N GLY A 325 -8.40 11.84 12.11
CA GLY A 325 -7.08 11.35 12.53
C GLY A 325 -6.12 11.11 11.36
N LEU A 326 -6.65 10.65 10.23
CA LEU A 326 -5.85 10.39 9.02
C LEU A 326 -5.48 11.66 8.25
N LEU A 327 -6.20 12.78 8.42
CA LEU A 327 -5.83 14.09 7.83
C LEU A 327 -4.43 14.58 8.24
N VAL A 328 -3.90 14.08 9.35
CA VAL A 328 -2.51 14.36 9.78
C VAL A 328 -1.51 13.84 8.76
N PHE A 329 -1.84 12.76 8.04
CA PHE A 329 -1.01 12.17 6.98
C PHE A 329 -1.23 12.83 5.61
N GLY A 330 -2.38 13.48 5.40
CA GLY A 330 -2.76 14.13 4.14
C GLY A 330 -4.21 13.78 3.74
N GLU A 331 -4.82 14.58 2.88
CA GLU A 331 -6.20 14.35 2.42
C GLU A 331 -6.33 13.05 1.62
N GLN A 332 -5.37 12.77 0.74
CA GLN A 332 -5.30 11.53 -0.03
C GLN A 332 -5.27 10.28 0.86
N TYR A 333 -4.50 10.30 1.95
CA TYR A 333 -4.45 9.21 2.93
C TYR A 333 -5.72 9.13 3.78
N ALA A 334 -6.37 10.26 4.07
CA ALA A 334 -7.63 10.25 4.80
C ALA A 334 -8.74 9.54 4.00
N GLU A 335 -8.80 9.73 2.69
CA GLU A 335 -9.74 9.02 1.82
C GLU A 335 -9.34 7.55 1.63
N ALA A 336 -8.08 7.29 1.24
CA ALA A 336 -7.64 5.94 0.89
C ALA A 336 -7.54 5.00 2.11
N SER A 337 -7.13 5.50 3.27
CA SER A 337 -6.87 4.67 4.46
C SER A 337 -8.06 4.56 5.42
N TYR A 338 -9.11 5.38 5.30
CA TYR A 338 -10.21 5.40 6.27
C TYR A 338 -10.95 4.07 6.34
N LEU A 339 -11.40 3.55 5.18
CA LEU A 339 -12.09 2.27 5.14
C LEU A 339 -11.16 1.13 5.60
N LEU A 340 -9.89 1.16 5.19
CA LEU A 340 -8.89 0.17 5.62
C LEU A 340 -8.74 0.18 7.15
N LEU A 341 -8.67 1.35 7.77
CA LEU A 341 -8.60 1.48 9.23
C LEU A 341 -9.86 0.89 9.89
N CYS A 342 -11.05 1.17 9.35
CA CYS A 342 -12.31 0.62 9.83
C CYS A 342 -12.41 -0.90 9.68
N LEU A 343 -11.66 -1.52 8.76
CA LEU A 343 -11.60 -2.97 8.58
C LEU A 343 -10.52 -3.63 9.45
N LEU A 344 -9.36 -2.97 9.61
CA LEU A 344 -8.22 -3.47 10.39
C LEU A 344 -8.46 -3.40 11.90
N VAL A 345 -9.16 -2.37 12.38
CA VAL A 345 -9.38 -2.17 13.81
C VAL A 345 -10.26 -3.27 14.44
N PRO A 346 -11.37 -3.70 13.82
CA PRO A 346 -12.13 -4.86 14.29
C PRO A 346 -11.29 -6.13 14.41
N ALA A 347 -10.37 -6.38 13.48
CA ALA A 347 -9.45 -7.52 13.52
C ALA A 347 -8.55 -7.48 14.78
N GLY A 348 -8.13 -6.29 15.21
CA GLY A 348 -7.40 -6.08 16.46
C GLY A 348 -8.16 -6.57 17.71
N THR A 349 -9.49 -6.53 17.71
CA THR A 349 -10.30 -7.03 18.84
C THR A 349 -10.18 -8.55 19.00
N TRP A 350 -10.09 -9.29 17.89
CA TRP A 350 -9.80 -10.72 17.94
C TRP A 350 -8.37 -10.99 18.41
N MET A 351 -7.42 -10.15 17.99
CA MET A 351 -6.03 -10.26 18.42
C MET A 351 -5.87 -10.13 19.94
N VAL A 352 -6.67 -9.25 20.58
CA VAL A 352 -6.76 -9.17 22.06
C VAL A 352 -7.12 -10.53 22.68
N VAL A 353 -8.10 -11.23 22.12
CA VAL A 353 -8.48 -12.58 22.61
C VAL A 353 -7.33 -13.55 22.43
N LYS A 354 -6.73 -13.59 21.23
CA LYS A 354 -5.59 -14.46 20.90
C LYS A 354 -4.41 -14.24 21.86
N ASP A 355 -4.05 -12.98 22.14
CA ASP A 355 -2.91 -12.64 23.00
C ASP A 355 -3.13 -13.09 24.46
N HIS A 356 -4.35 -12.94 24.99
CA HIS A 356 -4.69 -13.42 26.34
C HIS A 356 -4.68 -14.95 26.43
N LEU A 357 -5.13 -15.64 25.38
CA LEU A 357 -5.12 -17.10 25.32
C LEU A 357 -3.70 -17.66 25.14
N VAL A 358 -2.86 -16.97 24.38
CA VAL A 358 -1.42 -17.27 24.30
C VAL A 358 -0.75 -17.06 25.65
N ALA A 359 -1.05 -15.97 26.37
CA ALA A 359 -0.55 -15.73 27.72
C ALA A 359 -0.93 -16.87 28.68
N TRP A 360 -2.17 -17.35 28.59
CA TRP A 360 -2.63 -18.52 29.35
C TRP A 360 -1.82 -19.78 29.03
N TRP A 361 -1.73 -20.18 27.77
CA TRP A 361 -1.02 -21.42 27.42
C TRP A 361 0.47 -21.37 27.73
N ARG A 362 1.09 -20.20 27.62
CA ARG A 362 2.48 -19.99 28.05
C ARG A 362 2.64 -20.16 29.56
N ALA A 363 1.71 -19.64 30.37
CA ALA A 363 1.72 -19.81 31.81
C ALA A 363 1.54 -21.29 32.21
N GLN A 364 0.70 -22.03 31.48
CA GLN A 364 0.46 -23.46 31.73
C GLN A 364 1.52 -24.41 31.13
N ARG A 365 2.56 -23.88 30.46
CA ARG A 365 3.60 -24.68 29.77
C ARG A 365 3.06 -25.61 28.68
N GLU A 366 1.89 -25.30 28.12
CA GLU A 366 1.22 -26.02 27.03
C GLU A 366 1.77 -25.58 25.65
N PHE A 367 3.10 -25.53 25.51
CA PHE A 367 3.78 -24.91 24.37
C PHE A 367 3.44 -25.57 23.03
N ARG A 368 3.21 -26.88 23.02
CA ARG A 368 2.92 -27.63 21.78
C ARG A 368 1.55 -27.29 21.20
N LEU A 369 0.53 -27.17 22.05
CA LEU A 369 -0.81 -26.81 21.61
C LEU A 369 -0.86 -25.34 21.16
N ALA A 370 -0.26 -24.45 21.94
CA ALA A 370 -0.17 -23.03 21.62
C ALA A 370 0.50 -22.78 20.27
N THR A 371 1.63 -23.44 20.01
CA THR A 371 2.37 -23.28 18.75
C THR A 371 1.57 -23.78 17.55
N ARG A 372 0.90 -24.93 17.66
CA ARG A 372 0.09 -25.50 16.57
C ARG A 372 -1.12 -24.62 16.24
N LEU A 373 -1.84 -24.16 17.26
CA LEU A 373 -3.00 -23.29 17.07
C LEU A 373 -2.60 -21.93 16.51
N ALA A 374 -1.52 -21.33 17.04
CA ALA A 374 -0.99 -20.08 16.51
C ALA A 374 -0.53 -20.21 15.05
N ALA A 375 0.19 -21.28 14.70
CA ALA A 375 0.62 -21.52 13.32
C ALA A 375 -0.56 -21.73 12.37
N ALA A 376 -1.59 -22.50 12.79
CA ALA A 376 -2.80 -22.71 12.00
C ALA A 376 -3.59 -21.41 11.80
N SER A 377 -3.73 -20.60 12.86
CA SER A 377 -4.35 -19.27 12.77
C SER A 377 -3.59 -18.35 11.83
N VAL A 378 -2.26 -18.28 11.94
CA VAL A 378 -1.45 -17.42 11.05
C VAL A 378 -1.55 -17.88 9.60
N LEU A 379 -1.46 -19.19 9.33
CA LEU A 379 -1.62 -19.71 7.97
C LEU A 379 -3.00 -19.32 7.40
N LEU A 380 -4.06 -19.44 8.17
CA LEU A 380 -5.41 -19.07 7.74
C LEU A 380 -5.55 -17.56 7.54
N GLU A 381 -5.07 -16.75 8.49
CA GLU A 381 -5.09 -15.29 8.44
C GLU A 381 -4.32 -14.77 7.22
N VAL A 382 -3.14 -15.33 6.94
CA VAL A 382 -2.29 -14.96 5.80
C VAL A 382 -2.89 -15.42 4.48
N SER A 383 -3.40 -16.66 4.42
CA SER A 383 -4.03 -17.18 3.19
C SER A 383 -5.28 -16.37 2.84
N ALA A 384 -6.10 -16.04 3.85
CA ALA A 384 -7.29 -15.23 3.65
C ALA A 384 -6.95 -13.77 3.29
N ALA A 385 -5.90 -13.19 3.88
CA ALA A 385 -5.40 -11.87 3.48
C ALA A 385 -4.88 -11.86 2.04
N GLY A 386 -4.11 -12.88 1.62
CA GLY A 386 -3.62 -13.02 0.25
C GLY A 386 -4.74 -13.22 -0.77
N LEU A 387 -5.68 -14.13 -0.49
CA LEU A 387 -6.90 -14.32 -1.29
C LEU A 387 -7.74 -13.06 -1.38
N GLY A 388 -7.89 -12.36 -0.26
CA GLY A 388 -8.59 -11.08 -0.23
C GLY A 388 -7.90 -10.04 -1.11
N ALA A 389 -6.58 -9.96 -1.05
CA ALA A 389 -5.79 -9.02 -1.84
C ALA A 389 -6.01 -9.23 -3.35
N THR A 390 -6.04 -10.49 -3.80
CA THR A 390 -6.27 -10.82 -5.22
C THR A 390 -7.68 -10.51 -5.71
N VAL A 391 -8.67 -10.41 -4.81
CA VAL A 391 -10.08 -10.20 -5.18
C VAL A 391 -10.50 -8.74 -5.08
N GLY A 392 -9.86 -7.94 -4.21
CA GLY A 392 -10.31 -6.57 -3.96
C GLY A 392 -9.23 -5.60 -3.50
N GLY A 393 -7.97 -5.84 -3.88
CA GLY A 393 -6.83 -4.98 -3.55
C GLY A 393 -6.68 -4.79 -2.05
N ALA A 394 -6.36 -3.56 -1.60
CA ALA A 394 -6.13 -3.27 -0.19
C ALA A 394 -7.37 -3.54 0.69
N ARG A 395 -8.57 -3.29 0.16
CA ARG A 395 -9.85 -3.52 0.87
C ARG A 395 -10.12 -5.00 1.01
N GLY A 396 -9.95 -5.74 -0.08
CA GLY A 396 -10.05 -7.18 -0.12
C GLY A 396 -9.05 -7.83 0.84
N LEU A 397 -7.80 -7.37 0.90
CA LEU A 397 -6.81 -7.84 1.86
C LEU A 397 -7.27 -7.64 3.30
N ALA A 398 -7.75 -6.43 3.64
CA ALA A 398 -8.23 -6.13 4.99
C ALA A 398 -9.47 -6.97 5.38
N LEU A 399 -10.43 -7.14 4.45
CA LEU A 399 -11.59 -8.01 4.62
C LEU A 399 -11.20 -9.48 4.75
N GLY A 400 -10.29 -9.94 3.91
CA GLY A 400 -9.76 -11.29 3.92
C GLY A 400 -9.04 -11.60 5.23
N TRP A 401 -8.23 -10.69 5.73
CA TRP A 401 -7.58 -10.82 7.03
C TRP A 401 -8.60 -10.85 8.18
N LEU A 402 -9.59 -9.96 8.18
CA LEU A 402 -10.67 -9.94 9.16
C LEU A 402 -11.49 -11.24 9.14
N GLY A 403 -11.84 -11.71 7.94
CA GLY A 403 -12.55 -12.97 7.72
C GLY A 403 -11.74 -14.19 8.14
N GLY A 404 -10.44 -14.21 7.83
CA GLY A 404 -9.50 -15.24 8.27
C GLY A 404 -9.37 -15.28 9.80
N MET A 405 -9.34 -14.12 10.45
CA MET A 405 -9.39 -14.02 11.91
C MET A 405 -10.69 -14.57 12.48
N ALA A 406 -11.84 -14.16 11.94
CA ALA A 406 -13.15 -14.66 12.37
C ALA A 406 -13.26 -16.18 12.19
N LEU A 407 -12.80 -16.70 11.06
CA LEU A 407 -12.78 -18.13 10.79
C LEU A 407 -11.83 -18.89 11.73
N SER A 408 -10.66 -18.31 12.05
CA SER A 408 -9.74 -18.88 13.04
C SER A 408 -10.36 -18.96 14.44
N ALA A 409 -11.18 -17.97 14.79
CA ALA A 409 -11.93 -17.93 16.04
C ALA A 409 -12.98 -19.06 16.09
N LEU A 410 -13.74 -19.22 15.01
CA LEU A 410 -14.77 -20.24 14.88
C LEU A 410 -14.20 -21.66 14.89
N LEU A 411 -13.23 -21.94 14.01
CA LEU A 411 -12.61 -23.27 13.89
C LEU A 411 -11.88 -23.68 15.17
N GLY A 412 -11.24 -22.72 15.84
CA GLY A 412 -10.53 -23.00 17.07
C GLY A 412 -11.42 -22.97 18.32
N TRP A 413 -12.73 -22.65 18.21
CA TRP A 413 -13.60 -22.34 19.35
C TRP A 413 -13.53 -23.37 20.48
N ARG A 414 -13.49 -24.66 20.13
CA ARG A 414 -13.40 -25.77 21.10
C ARG A 414 -12.12 -25.77 21.94
N TRP A 415 -11.06 -25.13 21.48
CA TRP A 415 -9.80 -24.97 22.21
C TRP A 415 -9.66 -23.59 22.82
N TRP A 416 -10.14 -22.54 22.15
CA TRP A 416 -10.16 -21.16 22.67
C TRP A 416 -11.12 -21.00 23.85
N SER A 417 -12.22 -21.76 23.89
CA SER A 417 -13.22 -21.69 24.97
C SER A 417 -12.79 -22.37 26.26
N ARG A 418 -11.89 -23.38 26.22
CA ARG A 418 -11.50 -24.14 27.43
C ARG A 418 -10.87 -23.26 28.53
N PRO A 419 -9.98 -22.29 28.23
CA PRO A 419 -9.48 -21.35 29.23
C PRO A 419 -10.52 -20.33 29.70
N LEU A 420 -11.58 -20.11 28.90
CA LEU A 420 -12.66 -19.15 29.19
C LEU A 420 -13.75 -19.76 30.08
N VAL A 421 -13.92 -21.08 30.08
CA VAL A 421 -14.85 -21.79 30.98
C VAL A 421 -14.43 -21.62 32.43
N GLY A 422 -15.33 -21.06 33.25
CA GLY A 422 -15.09 -20.78 34.68
C GLY A 422 -14.55 -19.38 34.96
N LEU A 423 -14.57 -18.47 33.98
CA LEU A 423 -14.47 -17.04 34.22
C LEU A 423 -15.78 -16.53 34.82
N PRO A 424 -15.75 -15.48 35.68
CA PRO A 424 -16.95 -14.98 36.37
C PRO A 424 -18.09 -14.52 35.45
N TRP A 425 -17.81 -14.34 34.15
CA TRP A 425 -18.73 -13.93 33.10
C TRP A 425 -18.98 -14.99 32.02
N SER A 426 -18.40 -16.20 32.13
CA SER A 426 -18.68 -17.27 31.16
C SER A 426 -20.08 -17.84 31.42
N LEU A 427 -20.99 -17.68 30.45
CA LEU A 427 -22.28 -18.38 30.45
C LEU A 427 -22.01 -19.90 30.47
N SER A 428 -22.17 -20.52 31.64
CA SER A 428 -22.14 -21.99 31.72
C SER A 428 -23.37 -22.53 31.00
N LEU A 429 -23.20 -22.98 29.76
CA LEU A 429 -24.20 -23.74 29.01
C LEU A 429 -24.22 -25.24 29.39
N ARG A 430 -23.53 -25.62 30.46
CA ARG A 430 -23.62 -26.97 31.04
C ARG A 430 -23.82 -26.84 32.54
N ASP A 431 -25.08 -26.64 32.92
CA ASP A 431 -25.70 -27.30 34.07
C ASP A 431 -27.20 -26.96 34.06
N ARG A 432 -27.95 -27.71 33.25
CA ARG A 432 -29.38 -27.94 33.46
C ARG A 432 -29.65 -29.42 33.20
N THR A 433 -29.26 -30.27 34.15
CA THR A 433 -30.03 -31.50 34.36
C THR A 433 -31.41 -31.09 34.88
N PRO A 434 -32.53 -31.46 34.22
CA PRO A 434 -33.85 -30.99 34.62
C PRO A 434 -34.22 -31.53 36.00
N ALA A 435 -34.66 -30.62 36.88
CA ALA A 435 -35.45 -30.98 38.04
C ALA A 435 -36.72 -31.70 37.55
N GLY A 436 -36.82 -33.00 37.84
CA GLY A 436 -38.08 -33.74 37.72
C GLY A 436 -39.12 -33.15 38.70
N PRO A 437 -40.42 -33.26 38.40
CA PRO A 437 -41.46 -32.58 39.15
C PRO A 437 -41.62 -33.18 40.56
N ASN A 438 -41.98 -32.28 41.48
CA ASN A 438 -42.21 -32.51 42.91
C ASN A 438 -43.19 -33.67 43.23
N PRO A 439 -43.13 -34.21 44.48
CA PRO A 439 -43.69 -35.51 44.85
C PRO A 439 -45.17 -35.44 45.27
N PRO A 440 -45.83 -36.60 45.44
CA PRO A 440 -46.82 -36.79 46.49
C PRO A 440 -46.27 -37.73 47.59
N THR A 441 -46.27 -37.24 48.83
CA THR A 441 -46.37 -38.04 50.06
C THR A 441 -47.72 -38.79 50.10
N PRO A 442 -47.99 -39.81 50.98
CA PRO A 442 -47.33 -40.12 52.25
C PRO A 442 -47.13 -41.64 52.61
N THR A 443 -46.32 -41.88 53.65
CA THR A 443 -46.42 -42.93 54.71
C THR A 443 -46.88 -44.36 54.37
N THR A 444 -46.07 -45.38 54.68
CA THR A 444 -46.20 -46.24 55.88
C THR A 444 -45.17 -47.38 55.90
N ASP A 445 -44.38 -47.35 56.96
CA ASP A 445 -43.89 -48.45 57.82
C ASP A 445 -44.19 -49.93 57.48
N LEU A 446 -43.15 -50.79 57.59
CA LEU A 446 -43.07 -52.04 58.38
C LEU A 446 -42.27 -53.19 57.71
N THR A 447 -41.29 -53.71 58.48
CA THR A 447 -40.84 -55.13 58.59
C THR A 447 -40.18 -55.80 57.37
N SER A 448 -39.23 -56.73 57.45
CA SER A 448 -38.45 -57.34 58.54
C SER A 448 -37.32 -58.21 57.93
N THR A 449 -36.41 -58.68 58.80
CA THR A 449 -35.65 -59.95 58.77
C THR A 449 -34.42 -60.17 57.84
N THR A 450 -33.27 -60.20 58.52
CA THR A 450 -32.01 -60.99 58.40
C THR A 450 -32.19 -62.49 58.06
N PRO A 451 -31.14 -63.28 57.66
CA PRO A 451 -29.82 -63.39 58.33
C PRO A 451 -28.53 -63.57 57.47
N SER A 452 -27.40 -63.43 58.17
CA SER A 452 -25.98 -63.63 57.76
C SER A 452 -25.58 -65.12 57.77
N PRO A 453 -24.37 -65.55 57.29
CA PRO A 453 -23.10 -65.46 58.07
C PRO A 453 -21.82 -65.18 57.21
N ARG A 454 -20.83 -64.37 57.66
CA ARG A 454 -19.59 -64.67 58.44
C ARG A 454 -18.67 -65.76 57.86
N THR A 455 -17.38 -65.47 57.58
CA THR A 455 -16.20 -65.52 58.50
C THR A 455 -14.96 -64.94 57.75
N THR A 456 -14.11 -63.97 58.19
CA THR A 456 -13.07 -63.81 59.28
C THR A 456 -11.98 -64.90 59.35
N PRO A 457 -10.69 -64.64 59.79
CA PRO A 457 -10.17 -63.49 60.57
C PRO A 457 -8.72 -62.93 60.28
N MET A 458 -8.49 -61.74 60.86
CA MET A 458 -7.33 -60.96 61.45
C MET A 458 -6.12 -61.73 62.09
N PRO A 459 -5.06 -61.13 62.75
CA PRO A 459 -4.82 -59.74 63.31
C PRO A 459 -3.35 -59.11 63.20
N THR A 460 -3.08 -57.78 63.14
CA THR A 460 -2.79 -56.68 64.16
C THR A 460 -1.37 -56.03 63.94
N PRO A 461 -0.95 -54.88 64.56
CA PRO A 461 -1.54 -53.51 64.64
C PRO A 461 -0.49 -52.31 64.59
N THR A 462 -0.95 -51.08 64.93
CA THR A 462 -0.25 -49.81 65.38
C THR A 462 0.38 -48.85 64.34
N SER A 463 0.48 -47.50 64.49
CA SER A 463 -0.14 -46.42 65.29
C SER A 463 0.41 -45.04 64.82
N THR A 464 -0.41 -43.97 64.82
CA THR A 464 -0.15 -42.52 65.14
C THR A 464 1.08 -41.69 64.63
N LEU A 465 0.75 -40.46 64.15
CA LEU A 465 1.33 -39.12 64.45
C LEU A 465 2.70 -38.60 63.92
N ASP A 466 2.60 -37.45 63.23
CA ASP A 466 3.34 -36.17 63.31
C ASP A 466 4.80 -35.94 62.78
N ARG A 467 4.94 -34.78 62.10
CA ARG A 467 6.08 -33.83 61.93
C ARG A 467 7.42 -34.15 61.21
N GLN A 468 7.67 -33.27 60.21
CA GLN A 468 8.86 -32.42 59.95
C GLN A 468 10.22 -32.99 59.46
N ALA A 469 10.72 -32.25 58.45
CA ALA A 469 12.09 -31.75 58.26
C ALA A 469 13.17 -32.62 57.56
N ASP A 470 13.49 -32.14 56.35
CA ASP A 470 14.81 -31.69 55.88
C ASP A 470 15.93 -32.70 55.48
N ARG A 471 16.52 -32.34 54.33
CA ARG A 471 17.88 -32.61 53.79
C ARG A 471 18.29 -33.97 53.20
N ARG A 472 18.62 -33.83 51.89
CA ARG A 472 19.83 -34.27 51.16
C ARG A 472 20.07 -35.77 51.01
N THR A 473 19.90 -36.24 49.78
CA THR A 473 20.93 -37.05 49.09
C THR A 473 20.88 -36.76 47.59
N GLY A 474 22.07 -36.61 46.99
CA GLY A 474 22.23 -36.29 45.58
C GLY A 474 21.84 -37.45 44.66
N ARG A 475 21.29 -37.10 43.50
CA ARG A 475 21.23 -37.99 42.34
C ARG A 475 21.49 -37.17 41.09
N ARG A 476 22.49 -37.60 40.31
CA ARG A 476 22.85 -37.07 38.98
C ARG A 476 21.59 -36.91 38.11
N PRO A 477 21.48 -35.86 37.26
CA PRO A 477 20.40 -35.82 36.29
C PRO A 477 20.66 -36.87 35.22
N ASP A 478 19.69 -37.77 35.09
CA ASP A 478 19.58 -38.78 34.05
C ASP A 478 19.50 -38.09 32.69
N ARG A 479 20.40 -38.46 31.78
CA ARG A 479 20.34 -38.09 30.36
C ARG A 479 19.15 -38.82 29.76
N ARG A 480 17.99 -38.17 29.72
CA ARG A 480 16.83 -38.62 28.94
C ARG A 480 16.51 -37.62 27.84
N ASP A 481 17.04 -37.93 26.67
CA ASP A 481 16.52 -37.68 25.31
C ASP A 481 15.82 -36.35 25.02
N ASP A 482 16.65 -35.35 24.69
CA ASP A 482 16.30 -34.08 24.02
C ASP A 482 15.80 -34.23 22.56
N HIS A 483 15.35 -35.42 22.15
CA HIS A 483 14.88 -35.68 20.78
C HIS A 483 13.47 -35.11 20.50
N GLY A 484 12.76 -34.60 21.52
CA GLY A 484 11.39 -34.06 21.39
C GLY A 484 11.28 -32.55 21.15
N ALA A 485 12.35 -31.76 21.34
CA ALA A 485 12.31 -30.29 21.25
C ALA A 485 12.53 -29.74 19.82
N LEU A 486 13.19 -30.52 18.95
CA LEU A 486 13.51 -30.10 17.57
C LEU A 486 12.31 -30.18 16.61
N ARG A 487 11.33 -31.06 16.89
CA ARG A 487 10.14 -31.24 16.04
C ARG A 487 9.18 -30.04 15.99
N PRO A 488 8.80 -29.38 17.11
CA PRO A 488 7.98 -28.17 17.06
C PRO A 488 8.72 -26.96 16.46
N VAL A 489 10.05 -26.92 16.58
CA VAL A 489 10.92 -25.87 15.99
C VAL A 489 11.00 -26.00 14.48
N ALA A 490 11.22 -27.23 13.97
CA ALA A 490 11.17 -27.52 12.55
C ALA A 490 9.79 -27.23 11.95
N ALA A 491 8.71 -27.52 12.69
CA ALA A 491 7.34 -27.20 12.27
C ALA A 491 7.07 -25.68 12.22
N GLY A 492 7.63 -24.89 13.15
CA GLY A 492 7.49 -23.42 13.12
C GLY A 492 8.30 -22.77 12.00
N LEU A 493 9.52 -23.25 11.73
CA LEU A 493 10.33 -22.80 10.60
C LEU A 493 9.70 -23.19 9.26
N LEU A 494 9.24 -24.44 9.12
CA LEU A 494 8.51 -24.92 7.93
C LEU A 494 7.15 -24.26 7.78
N ALA A 495 6.50 -23.83 8.87
CA ALA A 495 5.27 -23.06 8.78
C ALA A 495 5.53 -21.62 8.31
N VAL A 496 6.58 -20.93 8.76
CA VAL A 496 6.85 -19.56 8.30
C VAL A 496 7.45 -19.53 6.90
N LEU A 497 8.43 -20.41 6.60
CA LEU A 497 8.94 -20.60 5.24
C LEU A 497 7.84 -21.15 4.33
N GLY A 498 7.04 -22.09 4.81
CA GLY A 498 5.91 -22.64 4.08
C GLY A 498 4.75 -21.66 3.93
N VAL A 499 4.55 -20.67 4.81
CA VAL A 499 3.53 -19.61 4.67
C VAL A 499 4.05 -18.46 3.80
N ALA A 500 5.34 -18.17 3.80
CA ALA A 500 5.94 -17.25 2.84
C ALA A 500 5.93 -17.87 1.45
N VAL A 501 6.38 -19.14 1.32
CA VAL A 501 6.43 -19.88 0.06
C VAL A 501 5.06 -20.34 -0.41
N LEU A 502 4.14 -20.84 0.44
CA LEU A 502 2.73 -21.01 0.04
C LEU A 502 2.06 -19.66 -0.11
N GLY A 503 2.36 -18.61 0.64
CA GLY A 503 1.76 -17.30 0.41
C GLY A 503 2.06 -16.83 -1.01
N THR A 504 3.33 -16.87 -1.41
CA THR A 504 3.76 -16.57 -2.79
C THR A 504 3.37 -17.64 -3.80
N ALA A 505 3.34 -18.93 -3.45
CA ALA A 505 2.97 -20.03 -4.38
C ALA A 505 1.47 -20.31 -4.42
N LEU A 506 0.68 -19.76 -3.50
CA LEU A 506 -0.78 -19.74 -3.52
C LEU A 506 -1.23 -18.42 -4.15
N VAL A 507 -0.46 -17.32 -4.04
CA VAL A 507 -0.65 -16.12 -4.90
C VAL A 507 -0.24 -16.42 -6.35
N ALA A 508 0.92 -17.04 -6.59
CA ALA A 508 1.35 -17.47 -7.92
C ALA A 508 0.56 -18.69 -8.41
N GLY A 509 0.19 -19.60 -7.50
CA GLY A 509 -0.55 -20.83 -7.81
C GLY A 509 -2.06 -20.66 -7.86
N LEU A 510 -2.65 -19.63 -7.24
CA LEU A 510 -4.02 -19.16 -7.54
C LEU A 510 -3.99 -18.10 -8.63
N GLY A 511 -2.86 -17.44 -8.89
CA GLY A 511 -2.58 -16.87 -10.20
C GLY A 511 -2.63 -17.93 -11.30
N SER A 512 -2.30 -19.20 -10.98
CA SER A 512 -2.36 -20.36 -11.89
C SER A 512 -3.50 -21.37 -11.62
N LEU A 513 -4.40 -21.13 -10.66
CA LEU A 513 -5.59 -21.96 -10.35
C LEU A 513 -6.87 -21.13 -10.32
N GLY A 514 -6.74 -19.80 -10.19
CA GLY A 514 -7.67 -18.79 -10.68
C GLY A 514 -7.55 -18.61 -12.20
N THR A 515 -6.55 -19.23 -12.84
CA THR A 515 -6.73 -19.77 -14.19
C THR A 515 -7.57 -21.06 -14.12
N ALA A 516 -8.84 -20.93 -13.71
CA ALA A 516 -9.86 -21.54 -14.57
C ALA A 516 -9.53 -21.04 -15.98
N PRO A 517 -9.52 -21.88 -17.03
CA PRO A 517 -9.11 -21.45 -18.36
C PRO A 517 -9.77 -20.11 -18.60
N GLY A 518 -8.95 -19.06 -18.53
CA GLY A 518 -9.42 -17.73 -18.83
C GLY A 518 -9.95 -17.93 -20.21
N ASP A 519 -11.24 -17.67 -20.40
CA ASP A 519 -11.67 -17.38 -21.74
C ASP A 519 -10.62 -16.44 -22.29
N SER A 520 -10.00 -16.93 -23.35
CA SER A 520 -9.04 -16.30 -24.21
C SER A 520 -9.63 -14.96 -24.68
N LEU A 521 -9.65 -13.96 -23.81
CA LEU A 521 -10.11 -12.61 -24.11
C LEU A 521 -8.96 -11.69 -24.50
N ASP A 522 -7.70 -12.06 -24.20
CA ASP A 522 -6.52 -11.35 -24.71
C ASP A 522 -5.99 -11.91 -26.04
N ASP A 523 -5.98 -13.23 -26.24
CA ASP A 523 -5.78 -13.79 -27.58
C ASP A 523 -6.98 -13.48 -28.48
N GLY A 524 -8.19 -13.43 -27.90
CA GLY A 524 -9.40 -12.98 -28.57
C GLY A 524 -9.25 -11.54 -29.04
N SER A 525 -9.11 -10.57 -28.14
CA SER A 525 -9.03 -9.13 -28.48
C SER A 525 -7.85 -8.81 -29.39
N ALA A 526 -6.65 -9.34 -29.15
CA ALA A 526 -5.50 -9.14 -30.03
C ALA A 526 -5.73 -9.77 -31.41
N SER A 527 -6.37 -10.95 -31.50
CA SER A 527 -6.76 -11.54 -32.79
C SER A 527 -7.89 -10.78 -33.47
N THR A 528 -8.82 -10.19 -32.73
CA THR A 528 -9.93 -9.38 -33.27
C THR A 528 -9.40 -8.07 -33.81
N VAL A 529 -8.55 -7.37 -33.04
CA VAL A 529 -7.82 -6.18 -33.48
C VAL A 529 -6.97 -6.54 -34.68
N ALA A 530 -6.13 -7.58 -34.62
CA ALA A 530 -5.32 -7.99 -35.75
C ALA A 530 -6.16 -8.38 -36.98
N ALA A 531 -7.35 -8.98 -36.80
CA ALA A 531 -8.24 -9.32 -37.90
C ALA A 531 -8.97 -8.10 -38.48
N GLU A 532 -9.24 -7.07 -37.68
CA GLU A 532 -9.80 -5.79 -38.11
C GLU A 532 -8.74 -4.91 -38.80
N VAL A 533 -7.57 -4.80 -38.17
CA VAL A 533 -6.36 -4.16 -38.68
C VAL A 533 -5.84 -4.87 -39.93
N ALA A 534 -6.01 -6.18 -40.09
CA ALA A 534 -5.69 -6.83 -41.36
C ALA A 534 -6.65 -6.46 -42.51
N ARG A 535 -7.87 -5.97 -42.19
CA ARG A 535 -8.86 -5.53 -43.17
C ARG A 535 -8.71 -4.05 -43.53
N CYS A 536 -8.08 -3.28 -42.66
CA CYS A 536 -7.81 -1.86 -42.86
C CYS A 536 -6.31 -1.69 -43.16
N ASP A 537 -5.92 -0.96 -44.20
CA ASP A 537 -4.51 -0.83 -44.60
C ASP A 537 -3.72 0.09 -43.64
N VAL A 538 -3.63 -0.29 -42.36
CA VAL A 538 -3.12 0.51 -41.22
C VAL A 538 -1.65 0.88 -41.41
N GLU A 539 -0.85 -0.03 -41.97
CA GLU A 539 0.55 0.19 -42.33
C GLU A 539 0.74 1.37 -43.31
N ARG A 540 -0.33 1.80 -44.01
CA ARG A 540 -0.29 2.92 -44.98
C ARG A 540 -0.95 4.20 -44.50
N ARG A 541 -1.62 4.24 -43.34
CA ARG A 541 -2.29 5.45 -42.80
C ARG A 541 -1.29 6.39 -42.12
N ARG A 542 -0.46 7.07 -42.92
CA ARG A 542 0.52 8.09 -42.46
C ARG A 542 -0.10 9.43 -42.05
N ASP A 543 -1.40 9.60 -42.23
CA ASP A 543 -2.15 10.83 -41.98
C ASP A 543 -2.75 10.92 -40.56
N LEU A 544 -2.83 9.81 -39.80
CA LEU A 544 -3.22 9.86 -38.39
C LEU A 544 -2.15 10.62 -37.58
N LEU A 545 -2.56 11.69 -36.92
CA LEU A 545 -1.68 12.49 -36.10
C LEU A 545 -1.56 11.90 -34.69
N VAL A 546 -0.34 11.85 -34.16
CA VAL A 546 -0.10 11.50 -32.76
C VAL A 546 0.24 12.78 -32.03
N ASP A 547 -0.51 13.05 -30.96
CA ASP A 547 -0.38 14.22 -30.11
C ASP A 547 0.17 13.82 -28.73
N LEU A 548 1.15 14.58 -28.23
CA LEU A 548 1.67 14.44 -26.88
C LEU A 548 1.69 15.81 -26.19
N GLY A 549 0.99 15.89 -25.07
CA GLY A 549 0.91 17.10 -24.25
C GLY A 549 2.21 17.43 -23.52
N VAL A 550 2.63 18.69 -23.57
CA VAL A 550 3.76 19.22 -22.81
C VAL A 550 3.28 20.39 -21.97
N GLN A 551 3.24 20.20 -20.65
CA GLN A 551 2.78 21.25 -19.76
C GLN A 551 3.92 22.18 -19.35
N VAL A 552 3.83 23.43 -19.81
CA VAL A 552 4.85 24.46 -19.55
C VAL A 552 4.73 25.04 -18.13
N ALA A 553 3.52 25.05 -17.58
CA ALA A 553 3.28 25.44 -16.20
C ALA A 553 3.81 24.35 -15.24
N THR A 554 4.49 24.76 -14.18
CA THR A 554 4.94 23.83 -13.11
C THR A 554 3.88 23.66 -12.02
N GLY A 555 3.01 24.66 -11.90
CA GLY A 555 2.13 24.80 -10.75
C GLY A 555 2.84 25.20 -9.45
N ASP A 556 4.14 25.49 -9.46
CA ASP A 556 4.83 26.10 -8.33
C ASP A 556 4.76 27.63 -8.45
N PRO A 557 4.13 28.34 -7.50
CA PRO A 557 4.12 29.81 -7.50
C PRO A 557 5.51 30.45 -7.50
N ALA A 558 6.52 29.77 -6.95
CA ALA A 558 7.90 30.26 -6.92
C ALA A 558 8.61 30.10 -8.27
N GLN A 559 8.19 29.11 -9.07
CA GLN A 559 8.77 28.83 -10.38
C GLN A 559 7.67 28.50 -11.40
N PRO A 560 6.79 29.44 -11.75
CA PRO A 560 5.51 29.16 -12.42
C PRO A 560 5.66 28.54 -13.82
N LEU A 561 6.79 28.72 -14.47
CA LEU A 561 7.07 28.23 -15.82
C LEU A 561 8.37 27.40 -15.85
N ARG A 562 8.32 26.26 -16.54
CA ARG A 562 9.50 25.44 -16.85
C ARG A 562 10.49 26.23 -17.69
N SER A 563 11.79 26.02 -17.44
CA SER A 563 12.84 26.71 -18.22
C SER A 563 12.76 26.36 -19.71
N THR A 564 13.23 27.25 -20.58
CA THR A 564 13.30 27.00 -22.04
C THR A 564 14.05 25.71 -22.36
N ARG A 565 15.08 25.37 -21.57
CA ARG A 565 15.85 24.13 -21.74
C ARG A 565 15.01 22.88 -21.45
N GLU A 566 14.18 22.93 -20.40
CA GLU A 566 13.30 21.80 -20.05
C GLU A 566 12.19 21.63 -21.09
N VAL A 567 11.54 22.72 -21.51
CA VAL A 567 10.52 22.68 -22.57
C VAL A 567 11.11 22.10 -23.85
N ARG A 568 12.30 22.56 -24.29
CA ARG A 568 12.99 21.98 -25.47
C ARG A 568 13.31 20.50 -25.31
N ARG A 569 13.61 20.02 -24.10
CA ARG A 569 13.86 18.59 -23.85
C ARG A 569 12.57 17.77 -23.92
N LEU A 570 11.47 18.29 -23.39
CA LEU A 570 10.16 17.65 -23.46
C LEU A 570 9.66 17.59 -24.91
N VAL A 571 9.70 18.70 -25.63
CA VAL A 571 9.34 18.73 -27.06
C VAL A 571 10.29 17.87 -27.89
N ALA A 572 11.56 17.74 -27.49
CA ALA A 572 12.45 16.77 -28.12
C ALA A 572 11.96 15.33 -27.95
N ARG A 573 11.46 14.97 -26.75
CA ARG A 573 10.86 13.65 -26.50
C ARG A 573 9.57 13.44 -27.28
N VAL A 574 8.78 14.48 -27.53
CA VAL A 574 7.61 14.40 -28.43
C VAL A 574 8.07 13.99 -29.84
N ALA A 575 9.03 14.70 -30.41
CA ALA A 575 9.56 14.39 -31.74
C ALA A 575 10.25 13.02 -31.78
N ASP A 576 11.03 12.66 -30.76
CA ASP A 576 11.73 11.37 -30.68
C ASP A 576 10.74 10.17 -30.61
N ALA A 577 9.54 10.40 -30.08
CA ALA A 577 8.43 9.44 -30.07
C ALA A 577 7.75 9.25 -31.43
N GLY A 578 8.10 10.07 -32.43
CA GLY A 578 7.45 10.11 -33.73
C GLY A 578 6.06 10.77 -33.70
N ALA A 579 5.73 11.48 -32.62
CA ALA A 579 4.53 12.31 -32.58
C ALA A 579 4.70 13.51 -33.53
N THR A 580 3.59 13.90 -34.16
CA THR A 580 3.56 14.98 -35.16
C THR A 580 2.89 16.25 -34.63
N VAL A 581 2.18 16.13 -33.51
CA VAL A 581 1.54 17.23 -32.79
C VAL A 581 2.11 17.31 -31.38
N VAL A 582 2.34 18.54 -30.92
CA VAL A 582 2.55 18.85 -29.50
C VAL A 582 1.40 19.72 -29.00
N SER A 583 0.85 19.37 -27.85
CA SER A 583 -0.26 20.11 -27.23
C SER A 583 0.13 20.80 -25.93
N THR A 584 -0.59 21.87 -25.59
CA THR A 584 -0.51 22.56 -24.29
C THR A 584 -1.82 23.27 -23.97
N ASP A 585 -2.03 23.51 -22.68
CA ASP A 585 -3.16 24.31 -22.22
C ASP A 585 -2.78 25.79 -22.09
N VAL A 586 -3.74 26.65 -22.39
CA VAL A 586 -3.67 28.09 -22.21
C VAL A 586 -4.87 28.53 -21.39
N GLY A 587 -4.73 28.40 -20.07
CA GLY A 587 -5.69 28.92 -19.10
C GLY A 587 -5.68 30.44 -19.06
N TRP A 588 -6.81 31.09 -19.36
CA TRP A 588 -6.93 32.55 -19.29
C TRP A 588 -6.56 33.13 -17.90
N PRO A 589 -7.00 32.53 -16.77
CA PRO A 589 -6.59 32.99 -15.44
C PRO A 589 -5.08 32.93 -15.21
N ASP A 590 -4.38 32.00 -15.87
CA ASP A 590 -2.95 31.78 -15.68
C ASP A 590 -2.14 32.81 -16.48
N VAL A 591 -2.54 33.08 -17.73
CA VAL A 591 -1.87 34.08 -18.56
C VAL A 591 -2.22 35.52 -18.17
N GLN A 592 -3.44 35.77 -17.66
CA GLN A 592 -3.91 37.11 -17.27
C GLN A 592 -4.68 37.10 -15.93
N PRO A 593 -3.98 36.96 -14.79
CA PRO A 593 -4.61 36.80 -13.48
C PRO A 593 -5.34 38.06 -12.98
N SER A 594 -4.98 39.24 -13.50
CA SER A 594 -5.51 40.52 -13.03
C SER A 594 -5.97 41.40 -14.18
N ARG A 595 -7.11 42.05 -13.98
CA ARG A 595 -7.68 42.99 -14.96
C ARG A 595 -6.70 44.13 -15.27
N GLY A 596 -6.54 44.43 -16.55
CA GLY A 596 -5.70 45.54 -17.02
C GLY A 596 -4.20 45.22 -17.12
N THR A 597 -3.77 44.03 -16.74
CA THR A 597 -2.40 43.54 -17.03
C THR A 597 -2.34 42.92 -18.42
N PRO A 598 -1.22 43.05 -19.16
CA PRO A 598 -1.07 42.33 -20.42
C PRO A 598 -1.00 40.81 -20.17
N PRO A 599 -1.56 39.97 -21.05
CA PRO A 599 -1.36 38.52 -20.96
C PRO A 599 0.12 38.14 -21.03
N ARG A 600 0.50 37.11 -20.28
CA ARG A 600 1.86 36.59 -20.19
C ARG A 600 2.00 35.37 -21.08
N TRP A 601 2.79 35.49 -22.14
CA TRP A 601 2.92 34.45 -23.16
C TRP A 601 4.24 33.68 -23.12
N ASP A 602 5.15 34.00 -22.19
CA ASP A 602 6.49 33.41 -22.13
C ASP A 602 6.50 31.88 -22.11
N GLY A 603 5.51 31.26 -21.47
CA GLY A 603 5.37 29.81 -21.44
C GLY A 603 5.00 29.25 -22.82
N LEU A 604 3.98 29.83 -23.44
CA LEU A 604 3.52 29.47 -24.78
C LEU A 604 4.63 29.67 -25.81
N ASP A 605 5.36 30.79 -25.77
CA ASP A 605 6.48 31.07 -26.67
C ASP A 605 7.59 30.01 -26.59
N ARG A 606 7.92 29.53 -25.38
CA ARG A 606 8.91 28.46 -25.21
C ARG A 606 8.50 27.17 -25.91
N LEU A 607 7.21 26.83 -25.87
CA LEU A 607 6.68 25.67 -26.55
C LEU A 607 6.67 25.88 -28.06
N LEU A 608 6.14 27.00 -28.55
CA LEU A 608 6.07 27.32 -29.97
C LEU A 608 7.45 27.32 -30.62
N ASP A 609 8.44 27.93 -29.98
CA ASP A 609 9.83 27.94 -30.47
C ASP A 609 10.43 26.53 -30.51
N ALA A 610 10.12 25.70 -29.52
CA ALA A 610 10.61 24.33 -29.46
C ALA A 610 9.91 23.42 -30.49
N ALA A 611 8.62 23.63 -30.73
CA ALA A 611 7.82 22.91 -31.71
C ALA A 611 8.29 23.23 -33.14
N ALA A 612 8.45 24.53 -33.44
CA ALA A 612 8.98 24.98 -34.73
C ALA A 612 10.37 24.43 -35.03
N ALA A 613 11.23 24.29 -34.02
CA ALA A 613 12.57 23.70 -34.19
C ALA A 613 12.57 22.20 -34.50
N ARG A 614 11.41 21.54 -34.42
CA ARG A 614 11.21 20.10 -34.66
C ARG A 614 10.15 19.82 -35.72
N ASP A 615 9.68 20.84 -36.44
CA ASP A 615 8.62 20.76 -37.44
C ASP A 615 7.34 20.08 -36.90
N LEU A 616 7.03 20.32 -35.62
CA LEU A 616 5.82 19.80 -34.97
C LEU A 616 4.65 20.76 -35.18
N ARG A 617 3.47 20.19 -35.45
CA ARG A 617 2.20 20.89 -35.41
C ARG A 617 1.83 21.20 -33.96
N VAL A 618 1.07 22.27 -33.73
CA VAL A 618 0.72 22.70 -32.36
C VAL A 618 -0.79 22.69 -32.15
N ARG A 619 -1.24 22.00 -31.09
CA ARG A 619 -2.59 22.17 -30.53
C ARG A 619 -2.53 23.05 -29.27
N VAL A 620 -3.42 24.02 -29.18
CA VAL A 620 -3.60 24.82 -27.96
C VAL A 620 -5.03 24.67 -27.44
N GLN A 621 -5.18 24.28 -26.18
CA GLN A 621 -6.49 24.25 -25.52
C GLN A 621 -6.70 25.58 -24.78
N LEU A 622 -7.66 26.38 -25.23
CA LEU A 622 -8.03 27.63 -24.59
C LEU A 622 -9.09 27.35 -23.53
N THR A 623 -8.83 27.68 -22.28
CA THR A 623 -9.73 27.34 -21.17
C THR A 623 -9.80 28.39 -20.06
N GLY A 624 -10.89 28.32 -19.29
CA GLY A 624 -11.11 29.05 -18.05
C GLY A 624 -11.41 30.54 -18.16
N MET A 625 -12.01 31.09 -17.09
CA MET A 625 -12.37 32.50 -16.96
C MET A 625 -11.79 33.07 -15.66
N PRO A 626 -10.96 34.15 -15.69
CA PRO A 626 -10.51 34.76 -14.44
C PRO A 626 -11.69 35.42 -13.72
N SER A 627 -11.69 35.43 -12.39
CA SER A 627 -12.82 35.96 -11.59
C SER A 627 -13.21 37.39 -11.94
N TRP A 628 -12.26 38.23 -12.38
CA TRP A 628 -12.53 39.61 -12.79
C TRP A 628 -13.28 39.73 -14.13
N ALA A 629 -13.29 38.66 -14.93
CA ALA A 629 -13.98 38.58 -16.22
C ALA A 629 -15.38 37.96 -16.09
N LEU A 630 -15.75 37.47 -14.91
CA LEU A 630 -17.09 36.98 -14.57
C LEU A 630 -17.91 38.10 -13.91
N ASP A 631 -19.21 38.15 -14.22
CA ASP A 631 -20.16 39.10 -13.65
C ASP A 631 -20.54 38.70 -12.20
N ASP A 632 -20.60 37.39 -11.93
CA ASP A 632 -20.88 36.81 -10.60
C ASP A 632 -20.01 35.55 -10.40
N PRO A 633 -18.74 35.71 -9.99
CA PRO A 633 -17.81 34.60 -9.81
C PRO A 633 -18.13 33.76 -8.57
N ALA A 634 -17.87 32.45 -8.64
CA ALA A 634 -17.87 31.58 -7.45
C ALA A 634 -16.95 32.13 -6.36
N ALA A 635 -17.32 31.86 -5.11
CA ALA A 635 -16.56 32.31 -3.94
C ALA A 635 -15.12 31.76 -3.91
N SER A 636 -14.91 30.53 -4.40
CA SER A 636 -13.58 29.95 -4.55
C SER A 636 -13.00 30.29 -5.93
N PRO A 637 -11.79 30.87 -6.02
CA PRO A 637 -11.10 31.08 -7.29
C PRO A 637 -10.86 29.80 -8.10
N GLU A 638 -10.66 28.67 -7.42
CA GLU A 638 -10.45 27.35 -8.04
C GLU A 638 -11.72 26.81 -8.70
N VAL A 639 -12.89 27.15 -8.16
CA VAL A 639 -14.18 26.84 -8.79
C VAL A 639 -14.48 27.87 -9.88
N ALA A 640 -14.26 29.16 -9.58
CA ALA A 640 -14.54 30.26 -10.50
C ALA A 640 -13.77 30.14 -11.83
N ARG A 641 -12.55 29.61 -11.82
CA ARG A 641 -11.78 29.44 -13.06
C ARG A 641 -12.46 28.51 -14.07
N TRP A 642 -13.21 27.53 -13.59
CA TRP A 642 -13.97 26.56 -14.39
C TRP A 642 -15.44 26.98 -14.55
N GLN A 643 -15.78 28.24 -14.26
CA GLN A 643 -17.09 28.78 -14.59
C GLN A 643 -17.09 29.27 -16.03
N PRO A 644 -17.98 28.72 -16.90
CA PRO A 644 -18.09 29.17 -18.28
C PRO A 644 -18.70 30.59 -18.33
N PRO A 645 -18.48 31.34 -19.42
CA PRO A 645 -19.18 32.59 -19.64
C PRO A 645 -20.70 32.34 -19.85
N ARG A 646 -21.54 33.04 -19.09
CA ARG A 646 -23.01 32.90 -19.09
C ARG A 646 -23.68 34.10 -19.75
N SER A 647 -23.11 35.30 -19.58
CA SER A 647 -23.67 36.55 -20.09
C SER A 647 -23.08 36.95 -21.44
N ARG A 648 -23.82 37.75 -22.22
CA ARG A 648 -23.28 38.35 -23.46
C ARG A 648 -22.04 39.22 -23.20
N ALA A 649 -21.91 39.80 -22.00
CA ALA A 649 -20.73 40.59 -21.66
C ALA A 649 -19.53 39.69 -21.40
N GLU A 650 -19.71 38.58 -20.67
CA GLU A 650 -18.66 37.58 -20.41
C GLU A 650 -18.19 36.92 -21.71
N LEU A 651 -19.11 36.52 -22.60
CA LEU A 651 -18.77 35.97 -23.93
C LEU A 651 -17.94 36.96 -24.77
N ARG A 652 -18.24 38.27 -24.72
CA ARG A 652 -17.41 39.29 -25.39
C ARG A 652 -16.01 39.42 -24.78
N ARG A 653 -15.88 39.25 -23.46
CA ARG A 653 -14.57 39.26 -22.80
C ARG A 653 -13.78 38.01 -23.22
N TRP A 654 -14.42 36.84 -23.25
CA TRP A 654 -13.84 35.60 -23.78
C TRP A 654 -13.35 35.76 -25.24
N GLN A 655 -14.17 36.30 -26.13
CA GLN A 655 -13.75 36.62 -27.51
C GLN A 655 -12.52 37.54 -27.57
N GLY A 656 -12.44 38.50 -26.65
CA GLY A 656 -11.28 39.38 -26.52
C GLY A 656 -10.00 38.63 -26.15
N PHE A 657 -10.11 37.66 -25.25
CA PHE A 657 -9.02 36.75 -24.88
C PHE A 657 -8.62 35.85 -26.05
N VAL A 658 -9.57 35.13 -26.66
CA VAL A 658 -9.31 34.28 -27.82
C VAL A 658 -8.59 35.07 -28.91
N ARG A 659 -9.09 36.27 -29.25
CA ARG A 659 -8.41 37.14 -30.22
C ARG A 659 -6.98 37.46 -29.81
N SER A 660 -6.75 37.79 -28.54
CA SER A 660 -5.40 38.10 -28.04
C SER A 660 -4.47 36.89 -28.12
N ALA A 661 -4.98 35.69 -27.84
CA ALA A 661 -4.23 34.44 -27.97
C ALA A 661 -3.88 34.17 -29.43
N LEU A 662 -4.86 34.24 -30.35
CA LEU A 662 -4.63 34.01 -31.78
C LEU A 662 -3.68 35.03 -32.41
N GLN A 663 -3.78 36.30 -32.03
CA GLN A 663 -2.83 37.34 -32.47
C GLN A 663 -1.40 37.06 -31.99
N HIS A 664 -1.24 36.46 -30.80
CA HIS A 664 0.08 36.10 -30.28
C HIS A 664 0.62 34.82 -30.90
N LEU A 665 -0.26 33.85 -31.16
CA LEU A 665 0.07 32.62 -31.86
C LEU A 665 0.58 32.91 -33.28
N ASP A 666 -0.01 33.90 -33.96
CA ASP A 666 0.43 34.38 -35.28
C ASP A 666 0.52 33.23 -36.31
N GLY A 667 -0.51 32.39 -36.36
CA GLY A 667 -0.57 31.22 -37.24
C GLY A 667 0.28 30.02 -36.82
N ARG A 668 0.94 30.06 -35.65
CA ARG A 668 1.76 28.94 -35.13
C ARG A 668 0.98 27.85 -34.40
N ALA A 669 -0.35 27.86 -34.44
CA ALA A 669 -1.20 26.80 -33.92
C ALA A 669 -2.02 26.19 -35.06
N ASP A 670 -1.92 24.89 -35.24
CA ASP A 670 -2.69 24.11 -36.21
C ASP A 670 -4.10 23.80 -35.70
N PHE A 671 -4.22 23.60 -34.38
CA PHE A 671 -5.47 23.23 -33.72
C PHE A 671 -5.71 24.17 -32.54
N VAL A 672 -6.94 24.68 -32.45
CA VAL A 672 -7.41 25.48 -31.32
C VAL A 672 -8.59 24.74 -30.71
N GLU A 673 -8.39 24.21 -29.51
CA GLU A 673 -9.44 23.54 -28.76
C GLU A 673 -10.11 24.50 -27.78
N VAL A 674 -11.43 24.42 -27.68
CA VAL A 674 -12.23 25.32 -26.83
C VAL A 674 -12.78 24.57 -25.64
N TRP A 675 -12.23 24.91 -24.47
CA TRP A 675 -12.57 24.34 -23.17
C TRP A 675 -12.11 22.89 -22.97
N ASN A 676 -12.16 22.41 -21.73
CA ASN A 676 -11.88 21.01 -21.37
C ASN A 676 -13.16 20.38 -20.80
N GLU A 677 -13.58 19.21 -21.30
CA GLU A 677 -14.64 18.36 -20.71
C GLU A 677 -15.88 19.15 -20.24
N PRO A 678 -16.61 19.79 -21.17
CA PRO A 678 -17.78 20.60 -20.82
C PRO A 678 -18.97 19.76 -20.32
N ASP A 679 -18.87 18.44 -20.42
CA ASP A 679 -19.75 17.40 -19.87
C ASP A 679 -19.37 16.97 -18.44
N ASN A 680 -18.21 17.39 -17.93
CA ASN A 680 -17.74 17.09 -16.59
C ASN A 680 -17.97 18.29 -15.65
N PRO A 681 -18.74 18.14 -14.54
CA PRO A 681 -19.02 19.25 -13.62
C PRO A 681 -17.77 19.81 -12.91
N THR A 682 -16.65 19.11 -12.95
CA THR A 682 -15.35 19.59 -12.45
C THR A 682 -14.81 20.73 -13.32
N TYR A 683 -14.90 20.57 -14.64
CA TYR A 683 -14.40 21.54 -15.63
C TYR A 683 -15.51 22.47 -16.15
N TRP A 684 -16.77 22.18 -15.78
CA TRP A 684 -17.95 22.99 -16.05
C TRP A 684 -18.75 23.25 -14.76
N SER A 685 -18.16 24.06 -13.87
CA SER A 685 -18.59 24.18 -12.47
C SER A 685 -19.99 24.79 -12.24
N SER A 686 -20.64 25.34 -13.27
CA SER A 686 -22.02 25.83 -13.19
C SER A 686 -23.09 24.72 -13.30
N GLY A 687 -22.66 23.47 -13.51
CA GLY A 687 -23.54 22.36 -13.86
C GLY A 687 -23.58 22.16 -15.37
N VAL A 688 -23.49 20.89 -15.80
CA VAL A 688 -23.41 20.45 -17.20
C VAL A 688 -24.54 21.06 -18.04
N ASP A 689 -24.20 21.80 -19.10
CA ASP A 689 -25.16 22.52 -19.96
C ASP A 689 -24.65 22.58 -21.42
N PRO A 690 -25.07 21.62 -22.27
CA PRO A 690 -24.71 21.59 -23.70
C PRO A 690 -25.09 22.86 -24.46
N ALA A 691 -26.19 23.52 -24.09
CA ALA A 691 -26.62 24.75 -24.76
C ALA A 691 -25.75 25.96 -24.38
N ALA A 692 -25.20 25.98 -23.17
CA ALA A 692 -24.19 26.97 -22.80
C ALA A 692 -22.86 26.75 -23.52
N PHE A 693 -22.46 25.49 -23.71
CA PHE A 693 -21.29 25.18 -24.51
C PHE A 693 -21.47 25.51 -26.00
N ALA A 694 -22.65 25.26 -26.58
CA ALA A 694 -23.01 25.71 -27.93
C ALA A 694 -22.79 27.22 -28.11
N ARG A 695 -23.28 28.05 -27.17
CA ARG A 695 -23.08 29.51 -27.19
C ARG A 695 -21.61 29.92 -27.10
N LEU A 696 -20.79 29.15 -26.38
CA LEU A 696 -19.35 29.39 -26.30
C LEU A 696 -18.66 29.12 -27.64
N LEU A 697 -19.01 28.01 -28.31
CA LEU A 697 -18.49 27.68 -29.64
C LEU A 697 -18.91 28.72 -30.68
N GLU A 698 -20.19 29.08 -30.75
CA GLU A 698 -20.72 30.12 -31.64
C GLU A 698 -20.05 31.49 -31.42
N ALA A 699 -19.71 31.81 -30.17
CA ALA A 699 -18.98 33.03 -29.86
C ALA A 699 -17.51 32.95 -30.29
N THR A 700 -16.91 31.77 -30.31
CA THR A 700 -15.47 31.56 -30.55
C THR A 700 -15.16 31.42 -32.04
N ALA A 701 -15.97 30.68 -32.80
CA ALA A 701 -15.71 30.35 -34.19
C ALA A 701 -15.46 31.56 -35.11
N PRO A 702 -16.24 32.67 -35.04
CA PRO A 702 -15.98 33.84 -35.89
C PRO A 702 -14.65 34.53 -35.57
N VAL A 703 -14.15 34.39 -34.34
CA VAL A 703 -12.84 34.94 -33.95
C VAL A 703 -11.72 34.09 -34.54
N VAL A 704 -11.83 32.76 -34.42
CA VAL A 704 -10.87 31.81 -35.01
C VAL A 704 -10.81 31.98 -36.52
N ARG A 705 -11.95 31.92 -37.22
CA ARG A 705 -12.01 32.10 -38.68
C ARG A 705 -11.41 33.41 -39.18
N ARG A 706 -11.43 34.46 -38.36
CA ARG A 706 -10.90 35.77 -38.74
C ARG A 706 -9.40 35.91 -38.49
N TRP A 707 -8.91 35.39 -37.37
CA TRP A 707 -7.55 35.65 -36.89
C TRP A 707 -6.59 34.46 -37.08
N ALA A 708 -7.14 33.27 -37.29
CA ALA A 708 -6.41 32.04 -37.53
C ALA A 708 -7.21 31.14 -38.51
N PRO A 709 -7.46 31.59 -39.75
CA PRO A 709 -8.29 30.87 -40.72
C PRO A 709 -7.72 29.50 -41.13
N GLU A 710 -6.42 29.28 -40.94
CA GLU A 710 -5.74 28.01 -41.25
C GLU A 710 -5.77 27.02 -40.07
N SER A 711 -6.18 27.47 -38.87
CA SER A 711 -6.28 26.61 -37.69
C SER A 711 -7.62 25.90 -37.67
N SER A 712 -7.63 24.61 -37.36
CA SER A 712 -8.86 23.85 -37.12
C SER A 712 -9.37 24.11 -35.70
N LEU A 713 -10.65 24.44 -35.59
CA LEU A 713 -11.33 24.59 -34.31
C LEU A 713 -11.86 23.24 -33.81
N VAL A 714 -11.31 22.77 -32.69
CA VAL A 714 -11.71 21.53 -32.03
C VAL A 714 -12.69 21.87 -30.91
N THR A 715 -13.80 21.13 -30.79
CA THR A 715 -14.60 21.21 -29.57
C THR A 715 -13.78 20.72 -28.38
N GLY A 716 -14.03 21.24 -27.18
CA GLY A 716 -13.46 20.65 -25.97
C GLY A 716 -13.74 19.16 -25.89
N GLY A 717 -12.72 18.39 -25.52
CA GLY A 717 -12.83 16.94 -25.40
C GLY A 717 -13.90 16.51 -24.41
N LEU A 718 -14.86 15.67 -24.82
CA LEU A 718 -15.84 15.08 -23.91
C LEU A 718 -15.20 14.03 -22.99
N ALA A 719 -15.60 13.99 -21.72
CA ALA A 719 -15.14 13.03 -20.72
C ALA A 719 -15.78 11.65 -20.94
N GLY A 720 -15.06 10.76 -21.66
CA GLY A 720 -15.64 9.52 -22.17
C GLY A 720 -16.46 9.77 -23.44
N ASN A 721 -17.12 8.73 -23.95
CA ASN A 721 -17.93 8.86 -25.16
C ASN A 721 -19.38 9.22 -24.79
N ASP A 722 -19.62 10.48 -24.39
CA ASP A 722 -20.95 10.97 -24.01
C ASP A 722 -21.81 11.31 -25.24
N LEU A 723 -22.54 10.29 -25.71
CA LEU A 723 -23.44 10.40 -26.86
C LEU A 723 -24.59 11.36 -26.58
N GLY A 724 -25.17 11.27 -25.38
CA GLY A 724 -26.30 12.10 -24.96
C GLY A 724 -25.95 13.59 -24.91
N TYR A 725 -24.77 13.92 -24.38
CA TYR A 725 -24.27 15.29 -24.38
C TYR A 725 -24.05 15.81 -25.81
N LEU A 726 -23.45 15.01 -26.70
CA LEU A 726 -23.21 15.42 -28.09
C LEU A 726 -24.52 15.62 -28.86
N GLU A 727 -25.52 14.75 -28.67
CA GLU A 727 -26.87 14.93 -29.24
C GLU A 727 -27.52 16.22 -28.76
N ALA A 728 -27.44 16.51 -27.46
CA ALA A 728 -27.97 17.73 -26.88
C ALA A 728 -27.22 18.99 -27.37
N LEU A 729 -25.91 18.89 -27.61
CA LEU A 729 -25.09 19.95 -28.20
C LEU A 729 -25.56 20.27 -29.62
N TYR A 730 -25.72 19.26 -30.48
CA TYR A 730 -26.25 19.44 -31.84
C TYR A 730 -27.66 20.04 -31.83
N ALA A 731 -28.54 19.57 -30.94
CA ALA A 731 -29.88 20.11 -30.79
C ALA A 731 -29.87 21.60 -30.39
N ALA A 732 -28.91 22.02 -29.55
CA ALA A 732 -28.76 23.40 -29.13
C ALA A 732 -28.18 24.31 -30.22
N LEU A 733 -27.26 23.81 -31.06
CA LEU A 733 -26.72 24.51 -32.22
C LEU A 733 -27.77 24.71 -33.31
N GLY A 734 -28.68 23.74 -33.45
CA GLY A 734 -29.72 23.76 -34.47
C GLY A 734 -29.17 23.65 -35.90
N PRO A 735 -30.04 23.77 -36.91
CA PRO A 735 -29.61 23.70 -38.30
C PRO A 735 -28.87 24.99 -38.69
N GLY A 736 -27.61 24.89 -39.11
CA GLY A 736 -26.83 26.07 -39.47
C GLY A 736 -25.38 25.76 -39.82
N GLU A 737 -24.59 26.83 -39.94
CA GLU A 737 -23.15 26.72 -40.14
C GLU A 737 -22.50 26.25 -38.83
N ARG A 738 -21.89 25.07 -38.85
CA ARG A 738 -21.17 24.48 -37.71
C ARG A 738 -20.12 25.45 -37.13
N PRO A 739 -20.02 25.62 -35.81
CA PRO A 739 -19.01 26.49 -35.19
C PRO A 739 -17.72 25.75 -34.80
N PHE A 740 -17.39 24.65 -35.46
CA PHE A 740 -16.17 23.85 -35.24
C PHE A 740 -15.82 23.07 -36.51
N ASP A 741 -14.59 22.54 -36.55
CA ASP A 741 -14.04 21.75 -37.66
C ASP A 741 -13.78 20.29 -37.24
N LEU A 742 -13.58 20.04 -35.94
CA LEU A 742 -13.35 18.71 -35.35
C LEU A 742 -14.09 18.56 -34.02
N VAL A 743 -14.53 17.35 -33.69
CA VAL A 743 -15.12 17.03 -32.38
C VAL A 743 -14.08 16.35 -31.50
N GLY A 744 -13.82 16.92 -30.33
CA GLY A 744 -12.91 16.38 -29.32
C GLY A 744 -13.59 15.34 -28.44
N VAL A 745 -12.86 14.28 -28.06
CA VAL A 745 -13.31 13.27 -27.08
C VAL A 745 -12.13 12.65 -26.34
N HIS A 746 -12.33 12.28 -25.07
CA HIS A 746 -11.38 11.57 -24.23
C HIS A 746 -11.89 10.15 -23.91
N PRO A 747 -11.63 9.13 -24.76
CA PRO A 747 -12.21 7.79 -24.60
C PRO A 747 -11.55 6.97 -23.48
N PHE A 748 -11.67 7.43 -22.23
CA PHE A 748 -11.15 6.73 -21.06
C PHE A 748 -11.93 5.44 -20.80
N THR A 749 -11.21 4.32 -20.83
CA THR A 749 -11.82 3.00 -20.68
C THR A 749 -11.54 2.29 -19.35
N GLY A 750 -10.92 3.00 -18.41
CA GLY A 750 -10.50 2.44 -17.13
C GLY A 750 -9.36 1.45 -17.33
N SER A 751 -9.51 0.22 -16.85
CA SER A 751 -8.51 -0.86 -17.01
C SER A 751 -8.78 -1.79 -18.20
N ARG A 752 -9.84 -1.54 -18.97
CA ARG A 752 -10.28 -2.42 -20.06
C ARG A 752 -9.36 -2.35 -21.29
N PRO A 753 -9.17 -3.47 -22.01
CA PRO A 753 -8.50 -3.44 -23.31
C PRO A 753 -9.20 -2.48 -24.29
N PRO A 754 -8.48 -1.82 -25.20
CA PRO A 754 -9.08 -0.92 -26.19
C PRO A 754 -10.17 -1.56 -27.05
N ALA A 755 -10.04 -2.86 -27.35
CA ALA A 755 -11.01 -3.61 -28.15
C ALA A 755 -12.14 -4.24 -27.33
N SER A 756 -12.31 -3.86 -26.06
CA SER A 756 -13.37 -4.37 -25.22
C SER A 756 -14.75 -3.88 -25.68
N GLU A 757 -15.65 -4.82 -25.97
CA GLU A 757 -17.07 -4.55 -26.30
C GLU A 757 -17.99 -4.77 -25.09
N ASP A 758 -17.53 -4.44 -23.87
CA ASP A 758 -18.28 -4.67 -22.62
C ASP A 758 -19.60 -3.87 -22.61
N PRO A 759 -20.78 -4.53 -22.70
CA PRO A 759 -22.05 -3.81 -22.69
C PRO A 759 -22.33 -3.12 -21.34
N GLY A 760 -21.67 -3.58 -20.26
CA GLY A 760 -21.72 -2.95 -18.94
C GLY A 760 -20.89 -1.66 -18.85
N ALA A 761 -20.08 -1.34 -19.87
CA ALA A 761 -19.36 -0.09 -19.99
C ALA A 761 -20.25 1.09 -20.39
N ARG A 762 -21.46 0.81 -20.85
CA ARG A 762 -22.44 1.81 -21.24
C ARG A 762 -23.44 2.06 -20.11
N TYR A 763 -23.68 3.32 -19.81
CA TYR A 763 -24.68 3.74 -18.83
C TYR A 763 -25.47 4.94 -19.33
N GLU A 764 -26.62 5.20 -18.70
CA GLU A 764 -27.50 6.32 -19.05
C GLU A 764 -27.35 7.46 -18.04
N THR A 765 -27.28 8.68 -18.54
CA THR A 765 -27.36 9.93 -17.78
C THR A 765 -28.70 10.62 -18.02
N GLU A 766 -28.90 11.81 -17.44
CA GLU A 766 -30.06 12.65 -17.76
C GLU A 766 -30.06 13.15 -19.22
N LEU A 767 -28.87 13.24 -19.85
CA LEU A 767 -28.72 13.69 -21.23
C LEU A 767 -28.72 12.53 -22.24
N GLY A 768 -28.49 11.30 -21.78
CA GLY A 768 -28.54 10.09 -22.60
C GLY A 768 -27.35 9.16 -22.33
N ALA A 769 -27.04 8.32 -23.31
CA ALA A 769 -26.06 7.26 -23.17
C ALA A 769 -24.62 7.79 -23.14
N VAL A 770 -23.82 7.20 -22.25
CA VAL A 770 -22.37 7.37 -22.19
C VAL A 770 -21.72 6.00 -22.35
N ASP A 771 -20.74 5.91 -23.26
CA ASP A 771 -19.96 4.70 -23.51
C ASP A 771 -18.52 4.87 -22.99
N LEU A 772 -18.11 4.02 -22.05
CA LEU A 772 -16.77 4.01 -21.45
C LEU A 772 -15.84 2.96 -22.09
N THR A 773 -16.12 2.48 -23.31
CA THR A 773 -15.18 1.70 -24.12
C THR A 773 -14.28 2.62 -24.93
N PHE A 774 -13.08 2.17 -25.30
CA PHE A 774 -12.24 2.97 -26.18
C PHE A 774 -12.91 3.16 -27.55
N THR A 775 -13.50 2.12 -28.13
CA THR A 775 -14.17 2.18 -29.45
C THR A 775 -15.51 2.91 -29.45
N GLY A 776 -16.02 3.37 -28.30
CA GLY A 776 -17.25 4.17 -28.21
C GLY A 776 -17.21 5.47 -29.03
N TYR A 777 -16.02 5.94 -29.42
CA TYR A 777 -15.87 7.08 -30.33
C TYR A 777 -16.54 6.82 -31.70
N ARG A 778 -16.71 5.56 -32.11
CA ARG A 778 -17.40 5.19 -33.34
C ARG A 778 -18.88 5.52 -33.27
N ASP A 779 -19.50 5.31 -32.11
CA ASP A 779 -20.89 5.70 -31.85
C ASP A 779 -21.03 7.22 -31.80
N LEU A 780 -20.05 7.94 -31.22
CA LEU A 780 -20.00 9.41 -31.29
C LEU A 780 -19.95 9.91 -32.74
N HIS A 781 -19.11 9.30 -33.59
CA HIS A 781 -19.10 9.63 -35.01
C HIS A 781 -20.43 9.28 -35.70
N GLY A 782 -21.14 8.26 -35.21
CA GLY A 782 -22.53 7.97 -35.59
C GLY A 782 -23.48 9.13 -35.30
N VAL A 783 -23.36 9.75 -34.11
CA VAL A 783 -24.11 10.97 -33.76
C VAL A 783 -23.75 12.13 -34.69
N MET A 784 -22.46 12.35 -34.99
CA MET A 784 -22.03 13.36 -35.97
C MET A 784 -22.64 13.12 -37.35
N THR A 785 -22.60 11.87 -37.82
CA THR A 785 -23.16 11.47 -39.12
C THR A 785 -24.67 11.70 -39.17
N ALA A 786 -25.40 11.37 -38.10
CA ALA A 786 -26.84 11.58 -38.00
C ALA A 786 -27.22 13.07 -38.06
N ASN A 787 -26.31 13.96 -37.67
CA ASN A 787 -26.48 15.41 -37.71
C ASN A 787 -25.88 16.07 -38.97
N GLY A 788 -25.41 15.28 -39.93
CA GLY A 788 -24.91 15.77 -41.22
C GLY A 788 -23.42 16.11 -41.27
N ASP A 789 -22.68 15.83 -40.19
CA ASP A 789 -21.25 16.13 -40.02
C ASP A 789 -20.38 14.86 -40.07
N GLY A 790 -20.81 13.83 -40.82
CA GLY A 790 -20.03 12.59 -41.02
C GLY A 790 -18.78 12.78 -41.90
N ASP A 791 -18.56 13.97 -42.46
CA ASP A 791 -17.32 14.38 -43.13
C ASP A 791 -16.27 14.92 -42.15
N LEU A 792 -16.67 15.27 -40.93
CA LEU A 792 -15.78 15.83 -39.92
C LEU A 792 -15.01 14.75 -39.18
N GLY A 793 -13.80 15.11 -38.77
CA GLY A 793 -12.95 14.24 -37.98
C GLY A 793 -13.20 14.30 -36.48
N LEU A 794 -12.83 13.22 -35.80
CA LEU A 794 -12.66 13.17 -34.35
C LEU A 794 -11.21 13.48 -33.97
N TYR A 795 -11.05 14.25 -32.91
CA TYR A 795 -9.78 14.45 -32.22
C TYR A 795 -9.88 13.69 -30.89
N LEU A 796 -9.25 12.53 -30.79
CA LEU A 796 -9.17 11.81 -29.52
C LEU A 796 -8.13 12.55 -28.66
N GLY A 797 -8.57 13.52 -27.87
CA GLY A 797 -7.69 14.49 -27.20
C GLY A 797 -6.82 13.86 -26.12
N GLU A 798 -7.38 12.88 -25.42
CA GLU A 798 -6.76 12.20 -24.31
C GLU A 798 -7.25 10.75 -24.23
N PHE A 799 -6.32 9.80 -24.19
CA PHE A 799 -6.58 8.47 -23.67
C PHE A 799 -5.35 7.99 -22.91
N GLY A 800 -5.54 7.04 -22.00
CA GLY A 800 -4.43 6.50 -21.25
C GLY A 800 -4.88 5.49 -20.22
N TYR A 801 -3.88 4.94 -19.52
CA TYR A 801 -4.08 3.96 -18.46
C TYR A 801 -3.12 4.26 -17.31
N SER A 802 -3.63 4.16 -16.08
CA SER A 802 -2.80 4.27 -14.88
C SER A 802 -2.06 2.96 -14.63
N THR A 803 -0.77 3.04 -14.32
CA THR A 803 0.02 1.90 -13.79
C THR A 803 -0.28 1.61 -12.33
N THR A 804 -1.23 2.32 -11.72
CA THR A 804 -1.69 2.08 -10.35
C THR A 804 -3.21 2.03 -10.32
N ALA A 805 -3.79 1.29 -9.38
CA ALA A 805 -5.24 1.23 -9.26
C ALA A 805 -5.79 2.60 -8.82
N GLN A 806 -6.77 3.11 -9.55
CA GLN A 806 -7.35 4.44 -9.32
C GLN A 806 -8.81 4.48 -9.77
N ASP A 807 -9.64 5.28 -9.10
CA ASP A 807 -11.04 5.56 -9.48
C ASP A 807 -11.92 4.32 -9.67
N GLY A 808 -11.60 3.24 -8.95
CA GLY A 808 -12.31 1.96 -9.02
C GLY A 808 -11.88 1.04 -10.16
N TYR A 809 -10.87 1.43 -10.94
CA TYR A 809 -10.25 0.62 -11.98
C TYR A 809 -8.94 -0.02 -11.49
N ASP A 810 -8.66 -1.21 -12.00
CA ASP A 810 -7.41 -1.93 -11.71
C ASP A 810 -6.20 -1.22 -12.35
N ALA A 811 -5.01 -1.46 -11.80
CA ALA A 811 -3.77 -1.00 -12.42
C ALA A 811 -3.58 -1.70 -13.78
N VAL A 812 -3.09 -0.97 -14.77
CA VAL A 812 -2.61 -1.54 -16.04
C VAL A 812 -1.08 -1.46 -16.04
N PRO A 813 -0.37 -2.57 -15.77
CA PRO A 813 1.09 -2.59 -15.76
C PRO A 813 1.66 -2.05 -17.07
N ASP A 814 2.80 -1.38 -17.01
CA ASP A 814 3.34 -0.63 -18.16
C ASP A 814 3.58 -1.51 -19.41
N GLU A 815 3.89 -2.80 -19.23
CA GLU A 815 3.98 -3.77 -20.33
C GLU A 815 2.62 -4.02 -21.02
N GLN A 816 1.55 -4.12 -20.25
CA GLN A 816 0.19 -4.25 -20.77
C GLN A 816 -0.29 -2.93 -21.38
N ARG A 817 0.04 -1.81 -20.74
CA ARG A 817 -0.25 -0.47 -21.24
C ARG A 817 0.41 -0.18 -22.58
N ALA A 818 1.65 -0.65 -22.79
CA ALA A 818 2.35 -0.58 -24.07
C ALA A 818 1.61 -1.34 -25.18
N ARG A 819 1.06 -2.52 -24.88
CA ARG A 819 0.21 -3.27 -25.81
C ARG A 819 -1.12 -2.55 -26.09
N TYR A 820 -1.77 -2.04 -25.06
CA TYR A 820 -3.03 -1.31 -25.20
C TYR A 820 -2.86 0.00 -25.98
N LEU A 821 -1.78 0.73 -25.76
CA LEU A 821 -1.42 1.88 -26.58
C LEU A 821 -1.37 1.49 -28.07
N SER A 822 -0.62 0.44 -28.40
CA SER A 822 -0.45 0.01 -29.79
C SER A 822 -1.79 -0.41 -30.41
N GLN A 823 -2.60 -1.19 -29.67
CA GLN A 823 -3.94 -1.59 -30.12
C GLN A 823 -4.88 -0.39 -30.31
N ALA A 824 -4.88 0.56 -29.39
CA ALA A 824 -5.69 1.78 -29.48
C ALA A 824 -5.31 2.62 -30.70
N LEU A 825 -4.01 2.76 -30.95
CA LEU A 825 -3.50 3.47 -32.12
C LEU A 825 -3.81 2.74 -33.43
N ASP A 826 -3.75 1.40 -33.44
CA ASP A 826 -4.14 0.59 -34.59
C ASP A 826 -5.64 0.72 -34.90
N LEU A 827 -6.50 0.62 -33.89
CA LEU A 827 -7.94 0.84 -34.03
C LEU A 827 -8.25 2.25 -34.55
N ALA A 828 -7.65 3.27 -33.95
CA ALA A 828 -7.81 4.65 -34.41
C ALA A 828 -7.28 4.86 -35.84
N ALA A 829 -6.23 4.15 -36.24
CA ALA A 829 -5.69 4.23 -37.58
C ALA A 829 -6.57 3.55 -38.64
N CYS A 830 -7.32 2.51 -38.26
CA CYS A 830 -8.34 1.90 -39.12
C CYS A 830 -9.44 2.90 -39.48
N ASP A 831 -9.83 3.75 -38.53
CA ASP A 831 -10.96 4.66 -38.66
C ASP A 831 -10.54 6.00 -39.28
N ARG A 832 -10.89 6.20 -40.55
CA ARG A 832 -10.42 7.35 -41.33
C ARG A 832 -10.85 8.71 -40.78
N PHE A 833 -11.97 8.75 -40.08
CA PHE A 833 -12.49 9.94 -39.43
C PHE A 833 -11.73 10.29 -38.15
N VAL A 834 -10.87 9.42 -37.59
CA VAL A 834 -9.97 9.82 -36.52
C VAL A 834 -8.81 10.62 -37.11
N THR A 835 -8.74 11.89 -36.73
CA THR A 835 -7.74 12.86 -37.23
C THR A 835 -6.48 12.84 -36.39
N ALA A 836 -6.64 12.80 -35.07
CA ALA A 836 -5.54 12.80 -34.12
C ALA A 836 -5.86 11.94 -32.90
N VAL A 837 -4.81 11.39 -32.28
CA VAL A 837 -4.88 10.69 -31.00
C VAL A 837 -3.83 11.24 -30.06
N GLY A 838 -4.29 11.75 -28.91
CA GLY A 838 -3.50 12.29 -27.83
C GLY A 838 -3.41 11.32 -26.67
N TRP A 839 -2.20 11.04 -26.21
CA TRP A 839 -2.02 10.35 -24.92
C TRP A 839 -2.18 11.35 -23.77
N TYR A 840 -2.86 10.93 -22.69
CA TYR A 840 -3.26 11.78 -21.57
C TYR A 840 -2.13 12.72 -21.12
N TYR A 841 -0.94 12.22 -20.75
CA TYR A 841 0.23 13.08 -20.51
C TYR A 841 1.57 12.45 -20.87
N LEU A 842 2.48 13.25 -21.45
CA LEU A 842 3.84 12.83 -21.74
C LEU A 842 4.69 12.69 -20.47
N HIS A 843 4.56 13.63 -19.53
CA HIS A 843 5.45 13.75 -18.37
C HIS A 843 4.66 14.15 -17.12
N PRO A 844 5.14 13.84 -15.91
CA PRO A 844 4.45 14.18 -14.69
C PRO A 844 4.42 15.68 -14.45
N THR A 845 3.35 16.11 -13.80
CA THR A 845 3.17 17.45 -13.27
C THR A 845 2.63 17.34 -11.85
N ARG A 846 2.36 18.47 -11.19
CA ARG A 846 1.71 18.43 -9.87
C ARG A 846 0.25 17.98 -9.92
N TRP A 847 -0.36 17.99 -11.10
CA TRP A 847 -1.75 17.59 -11.35
C TRP A 847 -1.82 16.20 -11.98
N ASP A 848 -0.76 15.82 -12.70
CA ASP A 848 -0.70 14.62 -13.52
C ASP A 848 0.24 13.61 -12.88
N ASP A 849 -0.35 12.58 -12.26
CA ASP A 849 0.39 11.55 -11.53
C ASP A 849 1.34 10.80 -12.47
N PRO A 850 2.61 10.54 -12.07
CA PRO A 850 3.54 9.72 -12.83
C PRO A 850 2.96 8.39 -13.35
N ALA A 851 1.99 7.81 -12.64
CA ALA A 851 1.32 6.58 -13.03
C ALA A 851 0.62 6.64 -14.41
N TRP A 852 0.28 7.82 -14.91
CA TRP A 852 -0.36 8.01 -16.23
C TRP A 852 0.60 8.37 -17.36
N THR A 853 1.85 8.68 -17.01
CA THR A 853 2.77 9.37 -17.90
C THR A 853 3.65 8.42 -18.71
N LEU A 854 4.09 8.87 -19.89
CA LEU A 854 5.02 8.14 -20.76
C LEU A 854 6.48 8.28 -20.32
N LEU A 855 6.80 9.38 -19.63
CA LEU A 855 8.12 9.68 -19.10
C LEU A 855 8.05 9.82 -17.59
N ASP A 856 9.06 9.36 -16.87
CA ASP A 856 9.16 9.64 -15.44
C ASP A 856 9.60 11.09 -15.14
N GLU A 857 9.71 11.44 -13.85
CA GLU A 857 10.15 12.77 -13.40
C GLU A 857 11.56 13.15 -13.89
N ARG A 858 12.39 12.16 -14.26
CA ARG A 858 13.74 12.33 -14.79
C ARG A 858 13.76 12.30 -16.33
N LEU A 859 12.59 12.30 -16.98
CA LEU A 859 12.39 12.19 -18.43
C LEU A 859 12.94 10.88 -19.03
N ARG A 860 12.95 9.81 -18.25
CA ARG A 860 13.25 8.45 -18.71
C ARG A 860 11.99 7.84 -19.33
N PRO A 861 12.08 7.21 -20.52
CA PRO A 861 10.94 6.61 -21.19
C PRO A 861 10.44 5.37 -20.46
N SER A 862 9.12 5.16 -20.51
CA SER A 862 8.46 3.90 -20.12
C SER A 862 8.42 2.90 -21.30
N LEU A 863 8.02 1.66 -21.04
CA LEU A 863 7.74 0.69 -22.11
C LEU A 863 6.61 1.18 -23.02
N THR A 864 5.66 1.91 -22.47
CA THR A 864 4.59 2.54 -23.26
C THR A 864 5.15 3.62 -24.20
N TYR A 865 6.12 4.43 -23.75
CA TYR A 865 6.83 5.36 -24.63
C TYR A 865 7.60 4.63 -25.73
N ASP A 866 8.31 3.57 -25.38
CA ASP A 866 9.08 2.79 -26.36
C ASP A 866 8.17 2.10 -27.39
N ALA A 867 6.99 1.61 -26.98
CA ALA A 867 5.98 1.08 -27.89
C ALA A 867 5.40 2.16 -28.81
N LEU A 868 5.20 3.39 -28.31
CA LEU A 868 4.81 4.52 -29.15
C LEU A 868 5.87 4.79 -30.23
N VAL A 869 7.14 4.84 -29.83
CA VAL A 869 8.28 5.03 -30.73
C VAL A 869 8.34 3.91 -31.79
N GLU A 870 8.13 2.66 -31.38
CA GLU A 870 8.14 1.51 -32.29
C GLU A 870 6.98 1.60 -33.30
N TRP A 871 5.77 1.88 -32.80
CA TRP A 871 4.57 2.00 -33.63
C TRP A 871 4.69 3.14 -34.65
N THR A 872 5.20 4.31 -34.25
CA THR A 872 5.40 5.44 -35.18
C THR A 872 6.54 5.20 -36.16
N ARG A 873 7.63 4.52 -35.75
CA ARG A 873 8.75 4.16 -36.65
C ARG A 873 8.36 3.11 -37.69
N GLY A 874 7.49 2.16 -37.34
CA GLY A 874 6.96 1.17 -38.28
C GLY A 874 6.23 1.78 -39.48
N ARG A 875 5.89 3.07 -39.42
CA ARG A 875 5.24 3.84 -40.48
C ARG A 875 6.17 4.68 -41.34
N VAL A 876 7.46 4.84 -41.00
CA VAL A 876 8.44 5.63 -41.79
C VAL A 876 9.03 4.78 -42.88
#